data_AF-A0A1T3CGV4-F1
#
_entry.id   AF-A0A1T3CGV4-F1
#
_cell.length_a   1.000
_cell.length_b   1.000
_cell.length_c   1.000
_cell.angle_alpha   90.00
_cell.angle_beta   90.00
_cell.angle_gamma   90.00
#
_symmetry.space_group_name_H-M   'P 1'
#
loop_
_entity.id
_entity.type
_entity.pdbx_description
1 polymer ?
#
loop_
_entity_poly.entity_id
_entity_poly.type
_entity_poly.pdbx_seq_one_letter_code
_entity_poly.pdbx_strand_id
1 'polypeptide(L)'
;MDIIRTSKIMMSYLKERLNDLGALELVGEPNMSLLALTTTCFLVVVTGYYVLRRRALINKPKHPGKQIGSKETSTYRVSGVPLDWDDDKLRTFLMRMELAEVMTIDSIAKEANIESKTATVTLANSNLQHSPGKSHQFYLSEEYHNDILNLDRSLSVENDFIGLTTLYAPPPRDHKIDVIALSGLGGHAFGSFKERGGTHMWLRDSLPHHITSETDNRPMARLMIYGYESAVAQSKSFQNLEDLATVFHSSLLALAAGPTTRPIILIGHSLGGLIIKQALIALSRSSISDDQKLIRAVYGVIFFGTPHDGMDISSLIPMVGDGPNRFLVESISRINSQIISMQQRDFHRALGKKGDSEVFCFYETLESPTAQRDKRDVWKMIGPTTVLVTKSSATHCRPWEDGSEHICAIARTHSDMVKFGPHDPDYRNVWLRLRALSRRAIRARDRLQTTTSKFLVPYRQNPDFVGRSDVLDKIKLQFGLGQQSESEPSQPRRRVSLYGLGGVGKTQIALAYAYWIRDIYPDTSVFWVHASNADRFRAAYAFIAEKCNVPGRKNPKADILLLVKRWLEEQNKMQWLMIIDNVDDVELFFSPQRSDNPEAHQRGDKLARYLPDCNHGSILITTRNRQVGVKFDQGSPLVEVIKMTDDEAHQLIQSILKTEVSTDEALLLASKLEHLPLALAQALSFIQENTISISKYVQLLDQGDNELVDQLSESFEP
;
A
#
# COMPACT_ATOMS: atom_id res chain seq x y z
N MET A 1 49.55 -36.44 -31.50
CA MET A 1 50.67 -37.14 -30.83
C MET A 1 50.73 -36.87 -29.32
N ASP A 2 50.01 -35.87 -28.77
CA ASP A 2 50.03 -35.60 -27.32
C ASP A 2 49.21 -36.57 -26.45
N ILE A 3 48.15 -37.20 -26.98
CA ILE A 3 47.35 -38.18 -26.21
C ILE A 3 48.15 -39.45 -25.85
N ILE A 4 49.06 -39.86 -26.73
CA ILE A 4 49.92 -41.05 -26.49
C ILE A 4 50.99 -40.74 -25.43
N ARG A 5 51.50 -39.50 -25.39
CA ARG A 5 52.51 -39.05 -24.43
C ARG A 5 51.92 -38.96 -23.01
N THR A 6 50.69 -38.48 -22.87
CA THR A 6 49.97 -38.43 -21.59
C THR A 6 49.62 -39.82 -21.05
N SER A 7 49.31 -40.78 -21.94
CA SER A 7 49.01 -42.17 -21.51
C SER A 7 50.22 -42.90 -20.91
N LYS A 8 51.44 -42.65 -21.43
CA LYS A 8 52.68 -43.26 -20.90
C LYS A 8 53.06 -42.70 -19.54
N ILE A 9 52.84 -41.40 -19.32
CA ILE A 9 53.10 -40.75 -18.02
C ILE A 9 52.11 -41.25 -16.96
N MET A 10 50.83 -41.38 -17.32
CA MET A 10 49.81 -41.87 -16.41
C MET A 10 49.99 -43.37 -16.06
N MET A 11 50.41 -44.19 -17.02
CA MET A 11 50.76 -45.60 -16.77
C MET A 11 52.03 -45.76 -15.92
N SER A 12 53.04 -44.90 -16.09
CA SER A 12 54.23 -44.85 -15.23
C SER A 12 53.87 -44.52 -13.79
N TYR A 13 53.03 -43.50 -13.59
CA TYR A 13 52.57 -43.06 -12.28
C TYR A 13 51.70 -44.12 -11.56
N LEU A 14 50.84 -44.81 -12.30
CA LEU A 14 50.03 -45.91 -11.76
C LEU A 14 50.88 -47.14 -11.38
N LYS A 15 51.91 -47.45 -12.16
CA LYS A 15 52.81 -48.59 -11.90
C LYS A 15 53.69 -48.35 -10.66
N GLU A 16 54.15 -47.12 -10.47
CA GLU A 16 54.92 -46.70 -9.30
C GLU A 16 54.06 -46.75 -8.02
N ARG A 17 52.80 -46.28 -8.10
CA ARG A 17 51.84 -46.31 -6.98
C ARG A 17 51.33 -47.72 -6.62
N LEU A 18 51.27 -48.64 -7.59
CA LEU A 18 50.88 -50.03 -7.34
C LEU A 18 52.01 -50.83 -6.67
N ASN A 19 53.28 -50.50 -6.96
CA ASN A 19 54.43 -51.07 -6.24
C ASN A 19 54.47 -50.65 -4.76
N ASP A 20 54.12 -49.39 -4.45
CA ASP A 20 54.06 -48.88 -3.08
C ASP A 20 52.96 -49.54 -2.21
N LEU A 21 51.97 -50.17 -2.84
CA LEU A 21 50.80 -50.76 -2.17
C LEU A 21 50.90 -52.27 -1.95
N GLY A 22 52.01 -52.92 -2.33
CA GLY A 22 52.24 -54.35 -2.09
C GLY A 22 51.19 -55.27 -2.73
N ALA A 23 50.55 -54.85 -3.82
CA ALA A 23 49.48 -55.59 -4.48
C ALA A 23 50.00 -56.25 -5.77
N LEU A 24 50.79 -57.32 -5.62
CA LEU A 24 51.32 -58.10 -6.75
C LEU A 24 50.93 -59.57 -6.74
N GLU A 25 49.80 -59.94 -6.11
CA GLU A 25 49.29 -61.32 -6.16
C GLU A 25 48.00 -61.51 -6.96
N LEU A 26 47.46 -60.48 -7.63
CA LEU A 26 46.18 -60.59 -8.36
C LEU A 26 46.28 -60.49 -9.89
N VAL A 27 47.47 -60.61 -10.47
CA VAL A 27 47.65 -60.62 -11.94
C VAL A 27 48.39 -61.89 -12.36
N GLY A 28 47.73 -63.03 -12.16
CA GLY A 28 48.27 -64.36 -12.46
C GLY A 28 47.44 -65.19 -13.43
N GLU A 29 46.42 -64.64 -14.11
CA GLU A 29 45.66 -65.41 -15.12
C GLU A 29 45.47 -64.65 -16.44
N PRO A 30 45.74 -65.29 -17.60
CA PRO A 30 45.68 -64.65 -18.89
C PRO A 30 44.28 -64.79 -19.49
N ASN A 31 43.28 -64.06 -18.98
CA ASN A 31 42.00 -63.81 -19.69
C ASN A 31 41.07 -62.79 -18.98
N MET A 32 41.64 -61.69 -18.48
CA MET A 32 40.82 -60.56 -18.02
C MET A 32 40.55 -59.59 -19.18
N SER A 33 39.29 -59.53 -19.63
CA SER A 33 38.86 -58.60 -20.67
C SER A 33 39.13 -57.14 -20.24
N LEU A 34 39.46 -56.27 -21.19
CA LEU A 34 39.77 -54.86 -20.97
C LEU A 34 38.69 -54.13 -20.14
N LEU A 35 37.44 -54.60 -20.22
CA LEU A 35 36.30 -54.11 -19.45
C LEU A 35 36.38 -54.45 -17.95
N ALA A 36 36.91 -55.62 -17.60
CA ALA A 36 37.11 -56.01 -16.20
C ALA A 36 38.24 -55.21 -15.55
N LEU A 37 39.29 -54.87 -16.31
CA LEU A 37 40.40 -54.05 -15.81
C LEU A 37 39.96 -52.61 -15.54
N THR A 38 39.19 -52.01 -16.44
CA THR A 38 38.66 -50.64 -16.27
C THR A 38 37.66 -50.54 -15.14
N THR A 39 36.79 -51.55 -14.99
CA THR A 39 35.81 -51.61 -13.90
C THR A 39 36.50 -51.78 -12.54
N THR A 40 37.54 -52.61 -12.46
CA THR A 40 38.30 -52.82 -11.22
C THR A 40 39.10 -51.57 -10.84
N CYS A 41 39.75 -50.90 -11.79
CA CYS A 41 40.44 -49.63 -11.54
C CYS A 41 39.49 -48.52 -11.10
N PHE A 42 38.30 -48.43 -11.70
CA PHE A 42 37.31 -47.41 -11.30
C PHE A 42 36.79 -47.66 -9.87
N LEU A 43 36.50 -48.92 -9.53
CA LEU A 43 36.10 -49.30 -8.17
C LEU A 43 37.20 -49.04 -7.14
N VAL A 44 38.47 -49.32 -7.45
CA VAL A 44 39.59 -49.04 -6.53
C VAL A 44 39.79 -47.54 -6.32
N VAL A 45 39.64 -46.70 -7.36
CA VAL A 45 39.74 -45.24 -7.22
C VAL A 45 38.58 -44.66 -6.41
N VAL A 46 37.35 -45.09 -6.67
CA VAL A 46 36.16 -44.61 -5.94
C VAL A 46 36.19 -45.08 -4.49
N THR A 47 36.58 -46.33 -4.24
CA THR A 47 36.69 -46.87 -2.88
C THR A 47 37.87 -46.25 -2.13
N GLY A 48 39.00 -46.01 -2.80
CA GLY A 48 40.15 -45.28 -2.25
C GLY A 48 39.81 -43.84 -1.89
N TYR A 49 39.04 -43.14 -2.74
CA TYR A 49 38.53 -41.80 -2.45
C TYR A 49 37.61 -41.79 -1.22
N TYR A 50 36.71 -42.77 -1.10
CA TYR A 50 35.81 -42.86 0.05
C TYR A 50 36.53 -43.22 1.34
N VAL A 51 37.52 -44.12 1.30
CA VAL A 51 38.33 -44.53 2.46
C VAL A 51 39.28 -43.41 2.90
N LEU A 52 39.88 -42.66 1.98
CA LEU A 52 40.68 -41.47 2.29
C LEU A 52 39.83 -40.35 2.90
N ARG A 53 38.61 -40.14 2.37
CA ARG A 53 37.66 -39.17 2.93
C ARG A 53 37.17 -39.59 4.33
N ARG A 54 36.98 -40.90 4.57
CA ARG A 54 36.64 -41.43 5.91
C ARG A 54 37.82 -41.35 6.88
N ARG A 55 39.05 -41.63 6.46
CA ARG A 55 40.27 -41.47 7.29
C ARG A 55 40.53 -40.00 7.63
N ALA A 56 40.25 -39.07 6.72
CA ALA A 56 40.30 -37.62 6.99
C ALA A 56 39.24 -37.14 8.00
N LEU A 57 38.11 -37.85 8.11
CA LEU A 57 37.07 -37.59 9.11
C LEU A 57 37.34 -38.25 10.47
N ILE A 58 38.11 -39.34 10.51
CA ILE A 58 38.35 -40.13 11.74
C ILE A 58 39.66 -39.74 12.45
N ASN A 59 40.68 -39.22 11.74
CA ASN A 59 41.97 -38.85 12.32
C ASN A 59 42.20 -37.33 12.42
N LYS A 60 41.31 -36.59 13.09
CA LYS A 60 41.66 -35.28 13.65
C LYS A 60 42.19 -35.45 15.08
N PRO A 61 43.46 -35.14 15.37
CA PRO A 61 43.94 -35.13 16.75
C PRO A 61 43.25 -34.01 17.54
N LYS A 62 42.78 -34.34 18.75
CA LYS A 62 42.35 -33.36 19.75
C LYS A 62 43.60 -32.68 20.32
N HIS A 63 43.87 -31.45 19.90
CA HIS A 63 44.82 -30.54 20.55
C HIS A 63 44.18 -29.17 20.79
N PRO A 64 44.61 -28.43 21.83
CA PRO A 64 43.84 -27.36 22.43
C PRO A 64 43.89 -26.06 21.60
N GLY A 65 42.73 -25.39 21.55
CA GLY A 65 42.54 -23.96 21.31
C GLY A 65 43.52 -23.21 20.39
N LYS A 66 43.23 -23.18 19.10
CA LYS A 66 43.48 -22.00 18.25
C LYS A 66 42.18 -21.65 17.53
N GLN A 67 41.60 -20.50 17.88
CA GLN A 67 40.46 -19.92 17.16
C GLN A 67 40.87 -19.71 15.70
N ILE A 68 40.27 -20.48 14.80
CA ILE A 68 40.25 -20.18 13.36
C ILE A 68 39.15 -19.12 13.21
N GLY A 69 39.52 -17.91 12.79
CA GLY A 69 38.57 -16.81 12.58
C GLY A 69 37.46 -17.25 11.61
N SER A 70 36.20 -17.14 12.04
CA SER A 70 35.05 -17.27 11.16
C SER A 70 35.10 -16.16 10.12
N LYS A 71 34.97 -16.49 8.83
CA LYS A 71 34.75 -15.46 7.79
C LYS A 71 33.49 -14.66 8.17
N GLU A 72 33.65 -13.36 8.45
CA GLU A 72 32.53 -12.48 8.78
C GLU A 72 31.70 -12.27 7.51
N THR A 73 30.41 -12.59 7.58
CA THR A 73 29.45 -12.39 6.49
C THR A 73 28.36 -11.44 6.97
N SER A 74 28.13 -10.38 6.18
CA SER A 74 27.17 -9.33 6.49
C SER A 74 26.24 -9.11 5.30
N THR A 75 24.97 -8.89 5.58
CA THR A 75 23.97 -8.58 4.54
C THR A 75 23.76 -7.07 4.49
N TYR A 76 23.80 -6.51 3.28
CA TYR A 76 23.63 -5.11 2.98
C TYR A 76 22.38 -4.90 2.15
N ARG A 77 21.79 -3.71 2.29
CA ARG A 77 20.78 -3.18 1.37
C ARG A 77 21.49 -2.42 0.26
N VAL A 78 21.06 -2.65 -0.98
CA VAL A 78 21.43 -1.83 -2.13
C VAL A 78 20.16 -1.14 -2.65
N SER A 79 20.08 0.17 -2.49
CA SER A 79 18.93 0.99 -2.93
C SER A 79 19.28 1.78 -4.19
N GLY A 80 18.26 2.20 -4.94
CA GLY A 80 18.44 2.96 -6.19
C GLY A 80 18.79 2.08 -7.40
N VAL A 81 18.56 0.77 -7.32
CA VAL A 81 18.84 -0.14 -8.43
C VAL A 81 17.85 0.15 -9.57
N PRO A 82 18.30 0.38 -10.82
CA PRO A 82 17.40 0.69 -11.93
C PRO A 82 16.36 -0.40 -12.21
N LEU A 83 15.17 0.01 -12.69
CA LEU A 83 14.05 -0.89 -12.93
C LEU A 83 14.32 -1.95 -14.01
N ASP A 84 15.20 -1.67 -14.96
CA ASP A 84 15.61 -2.54 -16.06
C ASP A 84 16.82 -3.44 -15.72
N TRP A 85 17.38 -3.31 -14.50
CA TRP A 85 18.47 -4.16 -14.04
C TRP A 85 17.95 -5.48 -13.47
N ASP A 86 18.62 -6.56 -13.83
CA ASP A 86 18.46 -7.89 -13.27
C ASP A 86 19.65 -8.23 -12.34
N ASP A 87 19.63 -9.44 -11.76
CA ASP A 87 20.67 -9.93 -10.87
C ASP A 87 22.06 -9.90 -11.52
N ASP A 88 22.15 -10.23 -12.81
CA ASP A 88 23.43 -10.31 -13.52
C ASP A 88 24.03 -8.92 -13.76
N LYS A 89 23.21 -7.93 -14.18
CA LYS A 89 23.66 -6.54 -14.31
C LYS A 89 24.09 -5.97 -12.97
N LEU A 90 23.29 -6.14 -11.92
CA LEU A 90 23.63 -5.65 -10.58
C LEU A 90 24.91 -6.32 -10.05
N ARG A 91 25.05 -7.64 -10.23
CA ARG A 91 26.24 -8.40 -9.82
C ARG A 91 27.48 -7.89 -10.53
N THR A 92 27.39 -7.71 -11.84
CA THR A 92 28.50 -7.20 -12.66
C THR A 92 28.94 -5.83 -12.19
N PHE A 93 27.98 -4.92 -11.92
CA PHE A 93 28.27 -3.60 -11.41
C PHE A 93 28.98 -3.65 -10.03
N LEU A 94 28.41 -4.37 -9.07
CA LEU A 94 28.97 -4.44 -7.71
C LEU A 94 30.33 -5.15 -7.67
N MET A 95 30.58 -6.12 -8.55
CA MET A 95 31.90 -6.75 -8.67
C MET A 95 32.99 -5.76 -9.13
N ARG A 96 32.66 -4.82 -10.03
CA ARG A 96 33.60 -3.76 -10.45
C ARG A 96 33.96 -2.79 -9.31
N MET A 97 33.11 -2.70 -8.29
CA MET A 97 33.34 -1.84 -7.12
C MET A 97 34.20 -2.52 -6.05
N GLU A 98 34.61 -3.79 -6.25
CA GLU A 98 35.52 -4.54 -5.37
C GLU A 98 35.09 -4.55 -3.89
N LEU A 99 33.78 -4.64 -3.64
CA LEU A 99 33.20 -4.52 -2.29
C LEU A 99 33.57 -5.68 -1.36
N ALA A 100 33.82 -6.87 -1.91
CA ALA A 100 34.13 -8.09 -1.16
C ALA A 100 34.72 -9.17 -2.07
N GLU A 101 35.44 -10.15 -1.49
CA GLU A 101 35.96 -11.32 -2.21
C GLU A 101 34.86 -12.27 -2.69
N VAL A 102 33.81 -12.44 -1.89
CA VAL A 102 32.65 -13.27 -2.22
C VAL A 102 31.38 -12.47 -1.96
N MET A 103 30.53 -12.39 -2.98
CA MET A 103 29.28 -11.67 -2.96
C MET A 103 28.15 -12.54 -3.49
N THR A 104 27.01 -12.50 -2.80
CA THR A 104 25.76 -13.13 -3.25
C THR A 104 24.65 -12.09 -3.24
N ILE A 105 23.95 -11.95 -4.36
CA ILE A 105 22.68 -11.22 -4.41
C ILE A 105 21.60 -12.20 -3.93
N ASP A 106 20.98 -11.89 -2.80
CA ASP A 106 19.99 -12.76 -2.17
C ASP A 106 18.56 -12.40 -2.60
N SER A 107 18.32 -11.12 -2.94
CA SER A 107 17.05 -10.69 -3.54
C SER A 107 17.20 -9.38 -4.31
N ILE A 108 16.33 -9.19 -5.31
CA ILE A 108 16.06 -7.91 -5.96
C ILE A 108 14.54 -7.72 -6.04
N ALA A 109 14.03 -6.56 -5.64
CA ALA A 109 12.59 -6.30 -5.58
C ALA A 109 12.25 -4.85 -5.92
N LYS A 110 11.14 -4.64 -6.61
CA LYS A 110 10.63 -3.30 -6.93
C LYS A 110 10.10 -2.61 -5.66
N GLU A 111 10.50 -1.36 -5.44
CA GLU A 111 10.10 -0.58 -4.27
C GLU A 111 8.62 -0.17 -4.29
N ALA A 112 8.13 0.28 -3.13
CA ALA A 112 6.75 0.71 -2.94
C ALA A 112 6.38 1.92 -3.81
N ASN A 113 7.27 2.90 -3.90
CA ASN A 113 7.15 4.11 -4.74
C ASN A 113 7.33 3.84 -6.24
N ILE A 114 7.68 2.60 -6.65
CA ILE A 114 7.80 2.17 -8.05
C ILE A 114 8.97 2.82 -8.83
N GLU A 115 9.72 3.75 -8.24
CA GLU A 115 10.82 4.49 -8.89
C GLU A 115 12.08 3.65 -9.10
N SER A 116 12.36 2.73 -8.17
CA SER A 116 13.59 1.92 -8.21
C SER A 116 13.37 0.49 -7.69
N LYS A 117 14.42 -0.31 -7.72
CA LYS A 117 14.52 -1.60 -7.04
C LYS A 117 15.45 -1.48 -5.84
N THR A 118 15.16 -2.27 -4.81
CA THR A 118 16.09 -2.58 -3.73
C THR A 118 16.63 -3.99 -3.90
N ALA A 119 17.88 -4.24 -3.52
CA ALA A 119 18.44 -5.57 -3.40
C ALA A 119 18.98 -5.85 -1.99
N THR A 120 18.99 -7.12 -1.59
CA THR A 120 19.75 -7.58 -0.43
C THR A 120 20.95 -8.38 -0.91
N VAL A 121 22.14 -8.02 -0.41
CA VAL A 121 23.41 -8.56 -0.87
C VAL A 121 24.25 -9.01 0.31
N THR A 122 24.63 -10.29 0.34
CA THR A 122 25.54 -10.82 1.35
C THR A 122 26.98 -10.73 0.87
N LEU A 123 27.81 -10.03 1.65
CA LEU A 123 29.24 -9.82 1.42
C LEU A 123 30.05 -10.60 2.45
N ALA A 124 31.02 -11.39 2.01
CA ALA A 124 31.99 -12.05 2.88
C ALA A 124 33.30 -11.26 2.92
N ASN A 125 33.80 -10.94 4.12
CA ASN A 125 35.00 -10.12 4.31
C ASN A 125 34.89 -8.78 3.55
N SER A 126 33.83 -8.01 3.81
CA SER A 126 33.58 -6.74 3.11
C SER A 126 34.70 -5.72 3.35
N ASN A 127 35.07 -4.99 2.30
CA ASN A 127 35.99 -3.86 2.36
C ASN A 127 35.32 -2.56 2.85
N LEU A 128 34.00 -2.57 3.02
CA LEU A 128 33.22 -1.40 3.43
C LEU A 128 33.43 -1.09 4.92
N GLN A 129 33.85 0.14 5.22
CA GLN A 129 33.93 0.62 6.60
C GLN A 129 32.53 0.90 7.14
N HIS A 130 32.14 0.20 8.19
CA HIS A 130 30.85 0.42 8.83
C HIS A 130 30.86 1.69 9.69
N SER A 131 29.88 2.56 9.44
CA SER A 131 29.54 3.67 10.31
C SER A 131 28.02 3.79 10.35
N PRO A 132 27.38 3.71 11.52
CA PRO A 132 25.93 3.83 11.64
C PRO A 132 25.41 5.09 10.95
N GLY A 133 24.36 4.94 10.13
CA GLY A 133 23.71 6.01 9.38
C GLY A 133 24.49 6.50 8.16
N LYS A 134 25.58 5.83 7.75
CA LYS A 134 26.31 6.17 6.53
C LYS A 134 26.10 5.13 5.43
N SER A 135 25.67 5.61 4.27
CA SER A 135 25.61 4.82 3.04
C SER A 135 26.78 5.12 2.11
N HIS A 136 27.28 4.09 1.43
CA HIS A 136 28.25 4.25 0.34
C HIS A 136 27.50 4.50 -0.97
N GLN A 137 27.72 5.67 -1.58
CA GLN A 137 27.05 6.09 -2.82
C GLN A 137 27.94 5.77 -4.03
N PHE A 138 27.36 5.14 -5.05
CA PHE A 138 28.02 4.79 -6.31
C PHE A 138 27.24 5.41 -7.47
N TYR A 139 27.83 6.38 -8.15
CA TYR A 139 27.19 7.05 -9.28
C TYR A 139 27.23 6.18 -10.54
N LEU A 140 26.11 6.11 -11.25
CA LEU A 140 26.03 5.40 -12.53
C LEU A 140 26.67 6.26 -13.63
N SER A 141 27.56 5.67 -14.44
CA SER A 141 28.15 6.33 -15.60
C SER A 141 27.17 6.44 -16.77
N GLU A 142 27.49 7.27 -17.77
CA GLU A 142 26.70 7.46 -19.00
C GLU A 142 26.35 6.13 -19.71
N GLU A 143 27.21 5.11 -19.61
CA GLU A 143 26.98 3.76 -20.16
C GLU A 143 25.73 3.03 -19.60
N TYR A 144 25.20 3.50 -18.46
CA TYR A 144 24.01 2.96 -17.81
C TYR A 144 22.79 3.89 -17.93
N HIS A 145 22.89 4.97 -18.71
CA HIS A 145 21.78 5.89 -18.96
C HIS A 145 20.94 5.41 -20.14
N ASN A 146 19.65 5.19 -19.90
CA ASN A 146 18.66 5.08 -20.98
C ASN A 146 18.04 6.47 -21.20
N ASP A 147 18.66 7.24 -22.10
CA ASP A 147 18.22 8.38 -22.95
C ASP A 147 17.02 9.29 -22.64
N ILE A 148 16.36 9.30 -21.48
CA ILE A 148 15.15 10.15 -21.31
C ILE A 148 15.21 11.16 -20.16
N LEU A 149 16.04 11.00 -19.12
CA LEU A 149 16.19 12.05 -18.08
C LEU A 149 17.58 11.98 -17.42
N ASN A 150 18.39 13.04 -17.59
CA ASN A 150 19.64 13.32 -16.85
C ASN A 150 19.34 13.60 -15.36
N LEU A 151 18.90 12.59 -14.61
CA LEU A 151 18.99 12.63 -13.15
C LEU A 151 20.23 11.86 -12.73
N ASP A 152 21.05 12.44 -11.84
CA ASP A 152 22.16 11.78 -11.17
C ASP A 152 21.64 10.51 -10.45
N ARG A 153 21.69 9.36 -11.12
CA ARG A 153 21.28 8.08 -10.55
C ARG A 153 22.46 7.49 -9.80
N SER A 154 22.33 7.36 -8.48
CA SER A 154 23.29 6.67 -7.63
C SER A 154 22.69 5.43 -6.99
N LEU A 155 23.51 4.40 -6.81
CA LEU A 155 23.21 3.26 -5.96
C LEU A 155 23.78 3.52 -4.56
N SER A 156 23.00 3.17 -3.55
CA SER A 156 23.37 3.33 -2.15
C SER A 156 23.54 1.97 -1.50
N VAL A 157 24.70 1.70 -0.90
CA VAL A 157 25.00 0.45 -0.18
C VAL A 157 25.18 0.73 1.30
N GLU A 158 24.34 0.12 2.14
CA GLU A 158 24.33 0.31 3.58
C GLU A 158 23.86 -0.95 4.32
N ASN A 159 24.05 -1.01 5.63
CA ASN A 159 23.78 -2.21 6.42
C ASN A 159 22.86 -1.98 7.62
N ASP A 160 22.30 -0.80 7.83
CA ASP A 160 21.39 -0.47 8.93
C ASP A 160 19.91 -0.72 8.56
N PHE A 161 19.57 -0.68 7.27
CA PHE A 161 18.23 -0.89 6.72
C PHE A 161 17.20 0.15 7.22
N ILE A 162 17.63 1.41 7.42
CA ILE A 162 16.75 2.50 7.85
C ILE A 162 15.73 2.87 6.76
N GLY A 163 14.48 3.08 7.14
CA GLY A 163 13.37 3.33 6.23
C GLY A 163 12.75 2.05 5.68
N LEU A 164 11.83 2.21 4.73
CA LEU A 164 11.12 1.10 4.11
C LEU A 164 12.04 0.35 3.14
N THR A 165 12.11 -0.97 3.26
CA THR A 165 12.91 -1.84 2.40
C THR A 165 12.05 -2.96 1.85
N THR A 166 11.99 -3.11 0.53
CA THR A 166 11.27 -4.24 -0.09
C THR A 166 12.21 -5.44 -0.21
N LEU A 167 11.84 -6.53 0.45
CA LEU A 167 12.62 -7.78 0.46
C LEU A 167 12.25 -8.70 -0.70
N TYR A 168 10.96 -8.70 -1.05
CA TYR A 168 10.37 -9.50 -2.12
C TYR A 168 9.16 -8.77 -2.72
N ALA A 169 9.04 -8.80 -4.04
CA ALA A 169 7.87 -8.28 -4.75
C ALA A 169 7.39 -9.32 -5.79
N PRO A 170 6.12 -9.75 -5.75
CA PRO A 170 5.58 -10.63 -6.78
C PRO A 170 5.37 -9.84 -8.08
N PRO A 171 5.18 -10.52 -9.24
CA PRO A 171 4.80 -9.85 -10.47
C PRO A 171 3.55 -8.97 -10.28
N PRO A 172 3.43 -7.80 -10.94
CA PRO A 172 2.33 -6.86 -10.71
C PRO A 172 0.92 -7.46 -10.83
N ARG A 173 0.74 -8.44 -11.72
CA ARG A 173 -0.53 -9.17 -11.90
C ARG A 173 -0.91 -10.06 -10.70
N ASP A 174 0.11 -10.58 -10.01
CA ASP A 174 0.00 -11.52 -8.91
C ASP A 174 0.02 -10.80 -7.55
N HIS A 175 0.45 -9.53 -7.50
CA HIS A 175 0.44 -8.70 -6.29
C HIS A 175 -0.98 -8.41 -5.78
N LYS A 176 -1.35 -9.04 -4.67
CA LYS A 176 -2.66 -8.87 -4.03
C LYS A 176 -2.58 -8.22 -2.65
N ILE A 177 -1.46 -8.32 -1.95
CA ILE A 177 -1.34 -7.89 -0.55
C ILE A 177 0.06 -7.32 -0.24
N ASP A 178 0.12 -6.37 0.69
CA ASP A 178 1.35 -5.81 1.24
C ASP A 178 1.55 -6.29 2.69
N VAL A 179 2.77 -6.71 3.03
CA VAL A 179 3.15 -7.11 4.39
C VAL A 179 4.38 -6.33 4.83
N ILE A 180 4.33 -5.66 5.99
CA ILE A 180 5.40 -4.80 6.49
C ILE A 180 5.76 -5.21 7.91
N ALA A 181 7.05 -5.44 8.18
CA ALA A 181 7.53 -5.85 9.49
C ALA A 181 8.46 -4.81 10.14
N LEU A 182 8.25 -4.55 11.44
CA LEU A 182 9.00 -3.60 12.26
C LEU A 182 9.65 -4.34 13.44
N SER A 183 10.95 -4.14 13.61
CA SER A 183 11.73 -4.71 14.72
C SER A 183 11.48 -3.99 16.04
N GLY A 184 12.00 -4.57 17.13
CA GLY A 184 11.97 -3.97 18.47
C GLY A 184 13.08 -2.98 18.78
N LEU A 185 13.01 -2.40 19.99
CA LEU A 185 14.07 -1.57 20.58
C LEU A 185 15.38 -2.37 20.68
N GLY A 186 16.50 -1.76 20.30
CA GLY A 186 17.82 -2.38 20.23
C GLY A 186 17.98 -3.40 19.09
N GLY A 187 16.95 -3.59 18.27
CA GLY A 187 16.95 -4.56 17.18
C GLY A 187 17.30 -3.92 15.83
N HIS A 188 18.19 -4.57 15.09
CA HIS A 188 18.47 -4.25 13.69
C HIS A 188 17.30 -4.69 12.80
N ALA A 189 16.84 -3.86 11.84
CA ALA A 189 15.63 -4.15 11.06
C ALA A 189 15.67 -5.49 10.32
N PHE A 190 16.71 -5.74 9.50
CA PHE A 190 16.92 -7.03 8.84
C PHE A 190 17.30 -8.14 9.82
N GLY A 191 18.31 -7.88 10.68
CA GLY A 191 18.85 -8.88 11.60
C GLY A 191 17.87 -9.40 12.66
N SER A 192 16.83 -8.63 13.01
CA SER A 192 15.80 -9.05 13.98
C SER A 192 15.03 -10.27 13.50
N PHE A 193 14.74 -10.36 12.21
CA PHE A 193 14.00 -11.46 11.59
C PHE A 193 14.90 -12.53 10.95
N LYS A 194 16.22 -12.40 11.10
CA LYS A 194 17.20 -13.41 10.66
C LYS A 194 17.44 -14.45 11.77
N GLU A 195 17.60 -15.71 11.38
CA GLU A 195 17.96 -16.78 12.32
C GLU A 195 19.26 -16.47 13.07
N ARG A 196 19.40 -17.02 14.29
CA ARG A 196 20.65 -16.84 15.05
C ARG A 196 21.80 -17.61 14.42
N GLY A 197 22.91 -16.92 14.16
CA GLY A 197 24.15 -17.54 13.68
C GLY A 197 24.11 -18.05 12.24
N GLY A 198 23.01 -17.82 11.52
CA GLY A 198 22.86 -18.19 10.11
C GLY A 198 22.52 -17.00 9.21
N THR A 199 22.17 -17.32 7.96
CA THR A 199 21.86 -16.33 6.91
C THR A 199 20.38 -16.30 6.55
N HIS A 200 19.58 -17.26 7.01
CA HIS A 200 18.18 -17.35 6.67
C HIS A 200 17.37 -16.22 7.32
N MET A 201 16.68 -15.44 6.49
CA MET A 201 15.78 -14.37 6.89
C MET A 201 14.37 -14.73 6.41
N TRP A 202 13.55 -15.26 7.30
CA TRP A 202 12.31 -15.96 6.93
C TRP A 202 11.29 -15.09 6.18
N LEU A 203 11.28 -13.77 6.39
CA LEU A 203 10.43 -12.84 5.63
C LEU A 203 10.86 -12.77 4.16
N ARG A 204 12.16 -12.82 3.87
CA ARG A 204 12.69 -12.83 2.50
C ARG A 204 12.67 -14.23 1.88
N ASP A 205 13.10 -15.22 2.63
CA ASP A 205 13.50 -16.52 2.07
C ASP A 205 12.36 -17.56 2.09
N SER A 206 11.48 -17.51 3.10
CA SER A 206 10.43 -18.52 3.30
C SER A 206 9.02 -17.99 3.03
N LEU A 207 8.70 -16.80 3.54
CA LEU A 207 7.35 -16.26 3.52
C LEU A 207 6.76 -16.06 2.10
N PRO A 208 7.52 -15.66 1.05
CA PRO A 208 6.98 -15.57 -0.30
C PRO A 208 6.33 -16.87 -0.79
N HIS A 209 6.92 -18.00 -0.42
CA HIS A 209 6.47 -19.34 -0.81
C HIS A 209 5.26 -19.83 -0.01
N HIS A 210 4.94 -19.18 1.11
CA HIS A 210 3.81 -19.55 1.98
C HIS A 210 2.59 -18.64 1.80
N ILE A 211 2.77 -17.41 1.31
CA ILE A 211 1.68 -16.48 1.01
C ILE A 211 1.40 -16.49 -0.50
N THR A 212 0.70 -17.55 -0.90
CA THR A 212 0.41 -17.88 -2.30
C THR A 212 -1.08 -17.87 -2.62
N SER A 213 -1.39 -17.70 -3.90
CA SER A 213 -2.75 -17.83 -4.45
C SER A 213 -3.33 -19.22 -4.26
N GLU A 214 -4.63 -19.28 -3.97
CA GLU A 214 -5.36 -20.55 -3.88
C GLU A 214 -5.52 -21.23 -5.25
N THR A 215 -5.43 -20.47 -6.35
CA THR A 215 -5.74 -20.98 -7.70
C THR A 215 -4.52 -21.52 -8.43
N ASP A 216 -3.37 -20.83 -8.36
CA ASP A 216 -2.17 -21.17 -9.14
C ASP A 216 -0.91 -21.29 -8.28
N ASN A 217 -1.05 -21.18 -6.95
CA ASN A 217 0.03 -21.28 -5.97
C ASN A 217 1.20 -20.30 -6.20
N ARG A 218 0.98 -19.20 -6.94
CA ARG A 218 1.99 -18.16 -7.12
C ARG A 218 2.05 -17.23 -5.89
N PRO A 219 3.25 -16.74 -5.52
CA PRO A 219 3.39 -15.72 -4.48
C PRO A 219 2.57 -14.47 -4.82
N MET A 220 1.88 -13.92 -3.83
CA MET A 220 0.98 -12.77 -4.01
C MET A 220 1.26 -11.58 -3.09
N ALA A 221 2.19 -11.74 -2.16
CA ALA A 221 2.51 -10.74 -1.15
C ALA A 221 3.81 -10.01 -1.48
N ARG A 222 3.78 -8.68 -1.52
CA ARG A 222 5.00 -7.87 -1.42
C ARG A 222 5.39 -7.78 0.04
N LEU A 223 6.65 -8.10 0.34
CA LEU A 223 7.16 -8.23 1.70
C LEU A 223 8.19 -7.15 1.96
N MET A 224 7.99 -6.40 3.04
CA MET A 224 8.79 -5.25 3.40
C MET A 224 9.20 -5.29 4.87
N ILE A 225 10.32 -4.66 5.18
CA ILE A 225 10.69 -4.28 6.55
C ILE A 225 10.79 -2.76 6.63
N TYR A 226 10.59 -2.21 7.82
CA TYR A 226 10.85 -0.82 8.10
C TYR A 226 11.86 -0.71 9.25
N GLY A 227 13.00 -0.07 8.97
CA GLY A 227 14.03 0.21 9.96
C GLY A 227 13.96 1.64 10.48
N TYR A 228 14.37 1.81 11.73
CA TYR A 228 14.43 3.10 12.42
C TYR A 228 15.58 3.05 13.44
N GLU A 229 16.00 4.21 13.95
CA GLU A 229 17.03 4.27 14.99
C GLU A 229 16.52 3.59 16.27
N SER A 230 17.09 2.43 16.58
CA SER A 230 16.66 1.56 17.67
C SER A 230 17.74 1.40 18.75
N ALA A 231 18.92 1.98 18.60
CA ALA A 231 20.02 1.82 19.55
C ALA A 231 19.62 2.30 20.96
N VAL A 232 19.97 1.49 21.97
CA VAL A 232 19.70 1.79 23.37
C VAL A 232 20.89 2.48 24.01
N ALA A 233 22.07 1.86 23.98
CA ALA A 233 23.28 2.42 24.55
C ALA A 233 23.90 3.44 23.59
N GLN A 234 24.39 4.57 24.14
CA GLN A 234 25.11 5.62 23.39
C GLN A 234 24.33 6.22 22.20
N SER A 235 22.98 6.12 22.21
CA SER A 235 22.16 6.76 21.19
C SER A 235 22.28 8.27 21.28
N LYS A 236 22.30 8.93 20.12
CA LYS A 236 22.26 10.39 20.00
C LYS A 236 20.86 10.92 19.66
N SER A 237 19.90 10.01 19.44
CA SER A 237 18.53 10.38 19.10
C SER A 237 17.73 10.70 20.35
N PHE A 238 16.96 11.77 20.30
CA PHE A 238 15.96 12.14 21.32
C PHE A 238 14.53 11.82 20.86
N GLN A 239 14.37 11.09 19.75
CA GLN A 239 13.07 10.75 19.19
C GLN A 239 12.23 9.98 20.21
N ASN A 240 10.98 10.40 20.36
CA ASN A 240 9.98 9.70 21.15
C ASN A 240 9.15 8.75 20.26
N LEU A 241 8.18 8.04 20.87
CA LEU A 241 7.35 7.07 20.16
C LEU A 241 6.49 7.69 19.06
N GLU A 242 6.03 8.92 19.25
CA GLU A 242 5.23 9.67 18.27
C GLU A 242 6.05 10.14 17.09
N ASP A 243 7.31 10.58 17.31
CA ASP A 243 8.25 10.91 16.24
C ASP A 243 8.50 9.68 15.34
N LEU A 244 8.79 8.53 15.95
CA LEU A 244 9.00 7.28 15.23
C LEU A 244 7.76 6.84 14.44
N ALA A 245 6.58 7.01 15.03
CA ALA A 245 5.30 6.70 14.37
C ALA A 245 5.00 7.63 13.19
N THR A 246 5.33 8.92 13.31
CA THR A 246 5.16 9.91 12.24
C THR A 246 6.05 9.59 11.04
N VAL A 247 7.32 9.25 11.27
CA VAL A 247 8.22 8.86 10.16
C VAL A 247 7.77 7.54 9.52
N PHE A 248 7.29 6.58 10.32
CA PHE A 248 6.72 5.34 9.78
C PHE A 248 5.45 5.62 8.95
N HIS A 249 4.55 6.46 9.44
CA HIS A 249 3.35 6.90 8.73
C HIS A 249 3.70 7.53 7.37
N SER A 250 4.64 8.48 7.31
CA SER A 250 5.11 9.07 6.05
C SER A 250 5.63 8.03 5.06
N SER A 251 6.30 6.98 5.56
CA SER A 251 6.79 5.89 4.72
C SER A 251 5.67 5.02 4.12
N LEU A 252 4.51 4.96 4.76
CA LEU A 252 3.34 4.25 4.23
C LEU A 252 2.67 4.98 3.07
N LEU A 253 2.85 6.30 2.92
CA LEU A 253 2.25 7.07 1.83
C LEU A 253 2.65 6.55 0.44
N ALA A 254 3.83 5.94 0.31
CA ALA A 254 4.27 5.27 -0.91
C ALA A 254 3.30 4.16 -1.37
N LEU A 255 2.51 3.57 -0.46
CA LEU A 255 1.51 2.54 -0.76
C LEU A 255 0.16 3.14 -1.20
N ALA A 256 -0.10 4.41 -0.88
CA ALA A 256 -1.33 5.12 -1.23
C ALA A 256 -1.26 5.85 -2.57
N ALA A 257 -0.07 5.95 -3.19
CA ALA A 257 0.17 6.64 -4.45
C ALA A 257 -0.58 6.03 -5.66
N GLY A 258 -0.98 4.75 -5.58
CA GLY A 258 -1.75 4.09 -6.63
C GLY A 258 -3.26 4.37 -6.56
N PRO A 259 -4.01 4.14 -7.65
CA PRO A 259 -5.47 4.34 -7.69
C PRO A 259 -6.23 3.41 -6.73
N THR A 260 -5.64 2.26 -6.37
CA THR A 260 -6.19 1.40 -5.30
C THR A 260 -5.08 0.89 -4.41
N THR A 261 -5.23 1.04 -3.09
CA THR A 261 -4.34 0.44 -2.11
C THR A 261 -4.59 -1.07 -2.01
N ARG A 262 -3.52 -1.88 -1.88
CA ARG A 262 -3.66 -3.31 -1.55
C ARG A 262 -3.96 -3.47 -0.07
N PRO A 263 -4.66 -4.54 0.37
CA PRO A 263 -4.76 -4.82 1.79
C PRO A 263 -3.37 -4.90 2.41
N ILE A 264 -3.23 -4.39 3.62
CA ILE A 264 -1.97 -4.29 4.36
C ILE A 264 -2.06 -5.17 5.60
N ILE A 265 -1.01 -5.96 5.81
CA ILE A 265 -0.75 -6.66 7.07
C ILE A 265 0.51 -6.08 7.70
N LEU A 266 0.41 -5.65 8.95
CA LEU A 266 1.54 -5.12 9.71
C LEU A 266 2.05 -6.18 10.70
N ILE A 267 3.36 -6.30 10.85
CA ILE A 267 4.01 -7.19 11.81
C ILE A 267 4.87 -6.32 12.74
N GLY A 268 4.56 -6.28 14.02
CA GLY A 268 5.31 -5.53 15.02
C GLY A 268 5.97 -6.45 16.03
N HIS A 269 7.28 -6.33 16.22
CA HIS A 269 7.99 -6.95 17.34
C HIS A 269 8.29 -5.91 18.41
N SER A 270 7.95 -6.19 19.67
CA SER A 270 8.29 -5.31 20.80
C SER A 270 7.88 -3.84 20.52
N LEU A 271 8.81 -2.87 20.64
CA LEU A 271 8.61 -1.45 20.31
C LEU A 271 8.00 -1.20 18.92
N GLY A 272 8.36 -1.99 17.90
CA GLY A 272 7.79 -1.87 16.56
C GLY A 272 6.28 -2.02 16.53
N GLY A 273 5.71 -2.82 17.43
CA GLY A 273 4.26 -2.92 17.60
C GLY A 273 3.63 -1.67 18.22
N LEU A 274 4.32 -0.99 19.15
CA LEU A 274 3.86 0.28 19.71
C LEU A 274 3.93 1.43 18.69
N ILE A 275 4.95 1.43 17.81
CA ILE A 275 5.05 2.35 16.68
C ILE A 275 3.87 2.15 15.72
N ILE A 276 3.57 0.89 15.36
CA ILE A 276 2.40 0.55 14.53
C ILE A 276 1.11 1.06 15.19
N LYS A 277 0.91 0.80 16.49
CA LYS A 277 -0.28 1.28 17.21
C LYS A 277 -0.42 2.80 17.11
N GLN A 278 0.65 3.54 17.38
CA GLN A 278 0.63 5.00 17.33
C GLN A 278 0.32 5.52 15.92
N ALA A 279 0.95 4.95 14.90
CA ALA A 279 0.72 5.34 13.50
C ALA A 279 -0.72 5.06 13.06
N LEU A 280 -1.30 3.92 13.45
CA LEU A 280 -2.69 3.60 13.16
C LEU A 280 -3.68 4.51 13.88
N ILE A 281 -3.40 4.90 15.12
CA ILE A 281 -4.21 5.88 15.86
C ILE A 281 -4.19 7.23 15.12
N ALA A 282 -3.01 7.71 14.70
CA ALA A 282 -2.88 8.94 13.93
C ALA A 282 -3.65 8.87 12.60
N LEU A 283 -3.43 7.82 11.81
CA LEU A 283 -4.14 7.56 10.55
C LEU A 283 -5.67 7.56 10.74
N SER A 284 -6.17 6.92 11.80
CA SER A 284 -7.62 6.84 12.07
C SER A 284 -8.27 8.18 12.40
N ARG A 285 -7.48 9.18 12.84
CA ARG A 285 -7.94 10.53 13.19
C ARG A 285 -7.75 11.53 12.06
N SER A 286 -6.95 11.18 11.05
CA SER A 286 -6.63 12.07 9.94
C SER A 286 -7.83 12.23 8.99
N SER A 287 -8.05 13.44 8.49
CA SER A 287 -9.01 13.72 7.42
C SER A 287 -8.38 13.69 6.02
N ILE A 288 -7.06 13.44 5.93
CA ILE A 288 -6.32 13.38 4.67
C ILE A 288 -6.74 12.14 3.88
N SER A 289 -7.02 12.33 2.58
CA SER A 289 -7.52 11.27 1.69
C SER A 289 -6.59 10.04 1.66
N ASP A 290 -5.28 10.23 1.54
CA ASP A 290 -4.34 9.11 1.47
C ASP A 290 -4.22 8.36 2.79
N ASP A 291 -4.32 9.06 3.92
CA ASP A 291 -4.39 8.43 5.25
C ASP A 291 -5.65 7.57 5.40
N GLN A 292 -6.79 8.09 4.92
CA GLN A 292 -8.05 7.36 4.88
C GLN A 292 -7.98 6.11 3.98
N LYS A 293 -7.25 6.18 2.85
CA LYS A 293 -6.97 5.00 2.02
C LYS A 293 -6.11 3.99 2.78
N LEU A 294 -5.06 4.44 3.47
CA LEU A 294 -4.15 3.57 4.22
C LEU A 294 -4.85 2.86 5.36
N ILE A 295 -5.58 3.58 6.22
CA ILE A 295 -6.25 2.97 7.38
C ILE A 295 -7.30 1.94 6.96
N ARG A 296 -8.04 2.19 5.87
CA ARG A 296 -9.00 1.23 5.29
C ARG A 296 -8.32 0.03 4.65
N ALA A 297 -7.09 0.20 4.17
CA ALA A 297 -6.31 -0.89 3.60
C ALA A 297 -5.71 -1.81 4.66
N VAL A 298 -5.47 -1.34 5.89
CA VAL A 298 -4.95 -2.17 6.98
C VAL A 298 -6.01 -3.17 7.43
N TYR A 299 -5.83 -4.43 7.03
CA TYR A 299 -6.74 -5.51 7.39
C TYR A 299 -6.30 -6.26 8.64
N GLY A 300 -5.00 -6.36 8.90
CA GLY A 300 -4.56 -7.08 10.08
C GLY A 300 -3.18 -6.72 10.61
N VAL A 301 -3.00 -7.04 11.88
CA VAL A 301 -1.77 -6.75 12.62
C VAL A 301 -1.33 -7.98 13.39
N ILE A 302 -0.04 -8.31 13.32
CA ILE A 302 0.56 -9.38 14.09
C ILE A 302 1.57 -8.78 15.05
N PHE A 303 1.35 -8.97 16.35
CA PHE A 303 2.25 -8.52 17.40
C PHE A 303 3.07 -9.69 17.94
N PHE A 304 4.38 -9.50 18.04
CA PHE A 304 5.32 -10.40 18.70
C PHE A 304 5.86 -9.72 19.96
N GLY A 305 5.40 -10.17 21.13
CA GLY A 305 5.84 -9.65 22.42
C GLY A 305 5.62 -8.14 22.58
N THR A 306 4.70 -7.52 21.85
CA THR A 306 4.51 -6.07 21.93
C THR A 306 3.99 -5.70 23.31
N PRO A 307 4.65 -4.80 24.05
CA PRO A 307 4.30 -4.51 25.43
C PRO A 307 3.09 -3.56 25.52
N HIS A 308 1.88 -4.06 25.27
CA HIS A 308 0.65 -3.27 25.26
C HIS A 308 0.28 -2.71 26.63
N ASP A 309 0.80 -3.29 27.71
CA ASP A 309 0.68 -2.78 29.08
C ASP A 309 2.06 -2.37 29.66
N GLY A 310 3.07 -2.26 28.80
CA GLY A 310 4.46 -1.98 29.16
C GLY A 310 5.30 -3.22 29.48
N MET A 311 6.60 -3.02 29.63
CA MET A 311 7.60 -4.06 29.87
C MET A 311 8.51 -3.74 31.06
N ASP A 312 9.26 -4.75 31.53
CA ASP A 312 10.36 -4.52 32.46
C ASP A 312 11.55 -3.87 31.73
N ILE A 313 11.86 -2.65 32.13
CA ILE A 313 12.96 -1.84 31.56
C ILE A 313 14.14 -1.68 32.52
N SER A 314 14.12 -2.36 33.67
CA SER A 314 15.09 -2.16 34.76
C SER A 314 16.53 -2.38 34.28
N SER A 315 16.75 -3.34 33.39
CA SER A 315 18.07 -3.60 32.81
C SER A 315 18.46 -2.64 31.66
N LEU A 316 17.49 -1.94 31.06
CA LEU A 316 17.74 -0.98 29.98
C LEU A 316 18.09 0.41 30.52
N ILE A 317 17.56 0.77 31.70
CA ILE A 317 17.82 2.03 32.40
C ILE A 317 19.34 2.32 32.52
N PRO A 318 20.20 1.39 32.97
CA PRO A 318 21.64 1.63 33.05
C PRO A 318 22.33 1.78 31.69
N MET A 319 21.80 1.17 30.62
CA MET A 319 22.37 1.28 29.28
C MET A 319 22.25 2.69 28.72
N VAL A 320 21.12 3.33 29.01
CA VAL A 320 20.82 4.69 28.54
C VAL A 320 21.44 5.74 29.46
N GLY A 321 21.41 5.52 30.79
CA GLY A 321 21.77 6.54 31.76
C GLY A 321 20.92 7.80 31.57
N ASP A 322 21.57 8.96 31.53
CA ASP A 322 20.96 10.27 31.22
C ASP A 322 21.00 10.60 29.70
N GLY A 323 21.13 9.57 28.85
CA GLY A 323 21.17 9.72 27.40
C GLY A 323 19.88 10.28 26.81
N PRO A 324 19.93 10.85 25.59
CA PRO A 324 18.80 11.55 24.97
C PRO A 324 17.58 10.66 24.70
N ASN A 325 17.77 9.35 24.49
CA ASN A 325 16.69 8.38 24.28
C ASN A 325 16.06 7.85 25.59
N ARG A 326 16.41 8.42 26.75
CA ARG A 326 15.89 8.00 28.07
C ARG A 326 14.37 8.01 28.13
N PHE A 327 13.76 9.10 27.65
CA PHE A 327 12.32 9.27 27.64
C PHE A 327 11.61 8.19 26.81
N LEU A 328 12.18 7.81 25.66
CA LEU A 328 11.64 6.71 24.84
C LEU A 328 11.64 5.38 25.61
N VAL A 329 12.73 5.05 26.31
CA VAL A 329 12.83 3.81 27.11
C VAL A 329 11.88 3.83 28.29
N GLU A 330 11.71 4.96 28.97
CA GLU A 330 10.73 5.08 30.06
C GLU A 330 9.28 5.03 29.54
N SER A 331 9.03 5.52 28.32
CA SER A 331 7.71 5.48 27.70
C SER A 331 7.18 4.06 27.45
N ILE A 332 8.05 3.05 27.39
CA ILE A 332 7.65 1.64 27.25
C ILE A 332 7.60 0.88 28.58
N SER A 333 7.85 1.57 29.69
CA SER A 333 7.78 1.02 31.05
C SER A 333 6.38 0.52 31.37
N ARG A 334 6.31 -0.57 32.14
CA ARG A 334 5.07 -1.00 32.81
C ARG A 334 4.59 -0.01 33.89
N ILE A 335 5.46 0.89 34.33
CA ILE A 335 5.19 1.85 35.40
C ILE A 335 5.05 3.25 34.79
N ASN A 336 3.92 3.91 35.04
CA ASN A 336 3.67 5.33 34.72
C ASN A 336 3.83 5.74 33.25
N SER A 337 3.65 4.83 32.30
CA SER A 337 3.62 5.20 30.87
C SER A 337 2.28 5.81 30.46
N GLN A 338 2.29 7.12 30.22
CA GLN A 338 1.14 7.84 29.67
C GLN A 338 0.82 7.41 28.24
N ILE A 339 1.84 7.21 27.40
CA ILE A 339 1.65 6.87 25.98
C ILE A 339 1.03 5.47 25.82
N ILE A 340 1.44 4.49 26.63
CA ILE A 340 0.83 3.15 26.63
C ILE A 340 -0.64 3.24 27.05
N SER A 341 -0.93 4.01 28.10
CA SER A 341 -2.30 4.23 28.58
C SER A 341 -3.19 4.86 27.49
N MET A 342 -2.67 5.82 26.73
CA MET A 342 -3.36 6.40 25.58
C MET A 342 -3.60 5.36 24.48
N GLN A 343 -2.58 4.59 24.11
CA GLN A 343 -2.71 3.55 23.09
C GLN A 343 -3.73 2.47 23.45
N GLN A 344 -3.79 2.01 24.71
CA GLN A 344 -4.82 1.07 25.16
C GLN A 344 -6.25 1.60 24.93
N ARG A 345 -6.48 2.89 25.23
CA ARG A 345 -7.79 3.52 25.06
C ARG A 345 -8.15 3.76 23.59
N ASP A 346 -7.18 4.06 22.74
CA ASP A 346 -7.47 4.58 21.40
C ASP A 346 -7.28 3.53 20.29
N PHE A 347 -6.35 2.59 20.45
CA PHE A 347 -6.02 1.62 19.40
C PHE A 347 -7.19 0.75 18.98
N HIS A 348 -8.02 0.30 19.93
CA HIS A 348 -9.16 -0.56 19.60
C HIS A 348 -10.20 0.14 18.70
N ARG A 349 -10.25 1.48 18.72
CA ARG A 349 -11.13 2.29 17.86
C ARG A 349 -10.50 2.53 16.49
N ALA A 350 -9.17 2.65 16.44
CA ALA A 350 -8.42 2.95 15.22
C ALA A 350 -8.60 1.89 14.13
N LEU A 351 -8.74 0.62 14.52
CA LEU A 351 -8.88 -0.53 13.62
C LEU A 351 -10.34 -0.92 13.30
N GLY A 352 -11.31 -0.06 13.64
CA GLY A 352 -12.73 -0.30 13.37
C GLY A 352 -13.41 -1.27 14.36
N LYS A 353 -14.54 -1.81 13.96
CA LYS A 353 -15.39 -2.73 14.74
C LYS A 353 -14.93 -4.17 14.57
N LYS A 354 -15.49 -5.06 15.40
CA LYS A 354 -15.28 -6.52 15.29
C LYS A 354 -15.61 -7.00 13.87
N GLY A 355 -14.61 -7.57 13.20
CA GLY A 355 -14.71 -8.10 11.84
C GLY A 355 -14.15 -7.20 10.74
N ASP A 356 -13.88 -5.91 11.03
CA ASP A 356 -13.28 -4.98 10.05
C ASP A 356 -11.80 -5.30 9.82
N SER A 357 -11.12 -5.75 10.88
CA SER A 357 -9.71 -6.11 10.89
C SER A 357 -9.42 -7.17 11.94
N GLU A 358 -8.26 -7.83 11.85
CA GLU A 358 -7.84 -8.89 12.77
C GLU A 358 -6.46 -8.66 13.39
N VAL A 359 -6.33 -8.94 14.69
CA VAL A 359 -5.07 -8.88 15.44
C VAL A 359 -4.70 -10.29 15.92
N PHE A 360 -3.41 -10.64 15.78
CA PHE A 360 -2.83 -11.84 16.39
C PHE A 360 -1.67 -11.44 17.30
N CYS A 361 -1.60 -12.04 18.47
CA CYS A 361 -0.57 -11.75 19.47
C CYS A 361 0.22 -13.02 19.79
N PHE A 362 1.54 -12.94 19.65
CA PHE A 362 2.50 -13.96 20.06
C PHE A 362 3.21 -13.49 21.33
N TYR A 363 3.36 -14.37 22.32
CA TYR A 363 4.01 -14.04 23.59
C TYR A 363 5.14 -15.04 23.92
N GLU A 364 6.15 -14.55 24.65
CA GLU A 364 7.31 -15.32 25.08
C GLU A 364 6.92 -16.31 26.19
N THR A 365 7.54 -17.49 26.20
CA THR A 365 7.40 -18.44 27.32
C THR A 365 8.73 -18.90 27.91
N LEU A 366 9.84 -18.28 27.51
CA LEU A 366 11.14 -18.42 28.17
C LEU A 366 11.60 -17.06 28.66
N GLU A 367 12.25 -17.04 29.82
CA GLU A 367 12.85 -15.82 30.34
C GLU A 367 13.99 -15.34 29.43
N SER A 368 14.10 -14.02 29.27
CA SER A 368 15.13 -13.37 28.47
C SER A 368 16.31 -12.97 29.36
N PRO A 369 17.57 -13.18 28.92
CA PRO A 369 18.73 -12.64 29.62
C PRO A 369 18.69 -11.11 29.60
N THR A 370 19.04 -10.48 30.73
CA THR A 370 19.03 -9.01 30.85
C THR A 370 20.37 -8.39 30.45
N ALA A 371 20.35 -7.07 30.22
CA ALA A 371 21.57 -6.34 29.88
C ALA A 371 22.51 -6.21 31.08
N GLN A 372 23.78 -6.55 30.89
CA GLN A 372 24.86 -6.39 31.85
C GLN A 372 26.17 -6.09 31.11
N ARG A 373 27.07 -5.32 31.73
CA ARG A 373 28.42 -5.11 31.17
C ARG A 373 29.27 -6.36 31.33
N ASP A 374 29.97 -6.73 30.27
CA ASP A 374 30.95 -7.81 30.31
C ASP A 374 32.29 -7.35 30.91
N LYS A 375 33.28 -8.24 30.96
CA LYS A 375 34.62 -7.94 31.52
C LYS A 375 35.38 -6.83 30.79
N ARG A 376 34.92 -6.43 29.60
CA ARG A 376 35.51 -5.36 28.77
C ARG A 376 34.67 -4.08 28.79
N ASP A 377 33.73 -3.98 29.73
CA ASP A 377 32.83 -2.84 29.89
C ASP A 377 31.84 -2.65 28.72
N VAL A 378 31.61 -3.71 27.93
CA VAL A 378 30.66 -3.68 26.79
C VAL A 378 29.32 -4.27 27.23
N TRP A 379 28.23 -3.57 26.90
CA TRP A 379 26.86 -4.06 27.16
C TRP A 379 26.56 -5.34 26.39
N LYS A 380 26.13 -6.39 27.09
CA LYS A 380 25.69 -7.67 26.53
C LYS A 380 24.47 -8.20 27.27
N MET A 381 23.70 -9.05 26.59
CA MET A 381 22.55 -9.75 27.18
C MET A 381 23.04 -11.01 27.93
N ILE A 382 23.75 -10.81 29.05
CA ILE A 382 24.37 -11.86 29.87
C ILE A 382 23.98 -11.80 31.35
N GLY A 383 23.08 -10.88 31.71
CA GLY A 383 22.59 -10.73 33.08
C GLY A 383 21.55 -11.79 33.46
N PRO A 384 21.05 -11.75 34.70
CA PRO A 384 19.99 -12.62 35.19
C PRO A 384 18.78 -12.63 34.24
N THR A 385 18.14 -13.78 34.11
CA THR A 385 16.98 -13.91 33.22
C THR A 385 15.72 -13.37 33.89
N THR A 386 14.82 -12.78 33.09
CA THR A 386 13.50 -12.31 33.54
C THR A 386 12.48 -12.39 32.41
N VAL A 387 11.19 -12.38 32.75
CA VAL A 387 10.12 -12.17 31.77
C VAL A 387 10.03 -10.67 31.49
N LEU A 388 10.43 -10.25 30.28
CA LEU A 388 10.46 -8.84 29.91
C LEU A 388 9.05 -8.32 29.64
N VAL A 389 8.24 -9.11 28.94
CA VAL A 389 6.86 -8.77 28.61
C VAL A 389 5.94 -9.88 29.11
N THR A 390 5.08 -9.54 30.08
CA THR A 390 4.12 -10.52 30.61
C THR A 390 3.15 -10.95 29.51
N LYS A 391 2.60 -12.17 29.62
CA LYS A 391 1.54 -12.65 28.71
C LYS A 391 0.41 -11.62 28.56
N SER A 392 -0.08 -11.06 29.66
CA SER A 392 -1.15 -10.04 29.63
C SER A 392 -0.77 -8.82 28.78
N SER A 393 0.44 -8.28 28.99
CA SER A 393 0.96 -7.14 28.24
C SER A 393 1.14 -7.46 26.76
N ALA A 394 1.54 -8.69 26.43
CA ALA A 394 1.72 -9.12 25.05
C ALA A 394 0.41 -9.40 24.28
N THR A 395 -0.72 -9.61 24.97
CA THR A 395 -1.94 -10.16 24.33
C THR A 395 -3.21 -9.34 24.51
N HIS A 396 -3.31 -8.46 25.51
CA HIS A 396 -4.53 -7.67 25.74
C HIS A 396 -4.64 -6.45 24.81
N CYS A 397 -4.89 -6.70 23.53
CA CYS A 397 -5.02 -5.67 22.50
C CYS A 397 -6.45 -5.14 22.31
N ARG A 398 -7.41 -6.04 22.09
CA ARG A 398 -8.84 -5.72 21.89
C ARG A 398 -9.72 -6.74 22.63
N PRO A 399 -10.91 -6.35 23.12
CA PRO A 399 -11.77 -7.23 23.92
C PRO A 399 -12.37 -8.44 23.18
N TRP A 400 -12.24 -8.54 21.86
CA TRP A 400 -12.82 -9.63 21.06
C TRP A 400 -11.79 -10.53 20.38
N GLU A 401 -10.51 -10.33 20.67
CA GLU A 401 -9.36 -11.12 20.16
C GLU A 401 -8.49 -11.61 21.32
N ASP A 402 -9.14 -11.88 22.45
CA ASP A 402 -8.55 -12.40 23.68
C ASP A 402 -8.62 -13.95 23.76
N GLY A 403 -9.16 -14.59 22.72
CA GLY A 403 -9.28 -16.04 22.58
C GLY A 403 -8.01 -16.74 22.08
N SER A 404 -7.97 -18.06 22.27
CA SER A 404 -6.86 -18.95 21.88
C SER A 404 -6.57 -18.99 20.37
N GLU A 405 -7.54 -18.60 19.56
CA GLU A 405 -7.41 -18.48 18.11
C GLU A 405 -6.54 -17.29 17.70
N HIS A 406 -6.53 -16.21 18.50
CA HIS A 406 -5.76 -14.98 18.26
C HIS A 406 -4.46 -14.91 19.09
N ILE A 407 -4.38 -15.65 20.20
CA ILE A 407 -3.25 -15.64 21.13
C ILE A 407 -2.37 -16.88 20.96
N CYS A 408 -1.06 -16.68 20.85
CA CYS A 408 -0.11 -17.73 20.49
C CYS A 408 1.11 -17.74 21.43
N ALA A 409 1.37 -18.85 22.10
CA ALA A 409 2.62 -19.05 22.82
C ALA A 409 3.76 -19.38 21.85
N ILE A 410 4.96 -18.84 22.09
CA ILE A 410 6.20 -19.30 21.43
C ILE A 410 7.22 -19.64 22.52
N ALA A 411 7.78 -20.85 22.43
CA ALA A 411 8.78 -21.38 23.37
C ALA A 411 10.17 -20.75 23.20
N ARG A 412 10.24 -19.42 23.30
CA ARG A 412 11.44 -18.59 23.07
C ARG A 412 11.50 -17.40 24.01
N THR A 413 12.69 -16.80 24.08
CA THR A 413 12.91 -15.49 24.69
C THR A 413 12.29 -14.38 23.84
N HIS A 414 12.07 -13.21 24.43
CA HIS A 414 11.57 -12.00 23.76
C HIS A 414 12.34 -11.65 22.48
N SER A 415 13.67 -11.78 22.53
CA SER A 415 14.54 -11.45 21.40
C SER A 415 14.59 -12.53 20.31
N ASP A 416 14.20 -13.76 20.64
CA ASP A 416 14.28 -14.93 19.75
C ASP A 416 12.97 -15.29 19.06
N MET A 417 11.85 -14.78 19.58
CA MET A 417 10.51 -15.15 19.13
C MET A 417 10.19 -14.80 17.67
N VAL A 418 11.05 -14.02 17.01
CA VAL A 418 10.93 -13.62 15.59
C VAL A 418 12.08 -14.15 14.71
N LYS A 419 12.97 -14.99 15.26
CA LYS A 419 14.18 -15.51 14.60
C LYS A 419 14.00 -16.94 14.14
N PHE A 420 13.28 -17.13 13.04
CA PHE A 420 12.97 -18.46 12.52
C PHE A 420 13.99 -18.94 11.48
N GLY A 421 14.41 -20.20 11.61
CA GLY A 421 15.18 -20.91 10.57
C GLY A 421 14.29 -21.63 9.54
N PRO A 422 14.86 -22.24 8.49
CA PRO A 422 14.12 -22.86 7.38
C PRO A 422 13.18 -24.01 7.79
N HIS A 423 13.53 -24.75 8.84
CA HIS A 423 12.79 -25.94 9.31
C HIS A 423 12.27 -25.76 10.74
N ASP A 424 12.06 -24.52 11.12
CA ASP A 424 11.67 -24.15 12.46
C ASP A 424 10.19 -24.52 12.73
N PRO A 425 9.88 -25.31 13.77
CA PRO A 425 8.52 -25.72 14.06
C PRO A 425 7.62 -24.56 14.49
N ASP A 426 8.15 -23.53 15.15
CA ASP A 426 7.37 -22.36 15.60
C ASP A 426 6.96 -21.49 14.40
N TYR A 427 7.79 -21.45 13.36
CA TYR A 427 7.48 -20.72 12.13
C TYR A 427 6.18 -21.21 11.46
N ARG A 428 5.89 -22.52 11.58
CA ARG A 428 4.66 -23.09 11.01
C ARG A 428 3.40 -22.39 11.52
N ASN A 429 3.37 -22.12 12.83
CA ASN A 429 2.26 -21.44 13.47
C ASN A 429 2.12 -19.98 13.01
N VAL A 430 3.24 -19.33 12.69
CA VAL A 430 3.28 -17.95 12.20
C VAL A 430 2.78 -17.86 10.76
N TRP A 431 3.35 -18.63 9.84
CA TRP A 431 2.96 -18.50 8.42
C TRP A 431 1.53 -18.99 8.17
N LEU A 432 1.02 -19.98 8.92
CA LEU A 432 -0.37 -20.42 8.82
C LEU A 432 -1.35 -19.28 9.15
N ARG A 433 -1.04 -18.48 10.18
CA ARG A 433 -1.85 -17.32 10.57
C ARG A 433 -1.75 -16.20 9.55
N LEU A 434 -0.54 -15.87 9.09
CA LEU A 434 -0.34 -14.91 8.01
C LEU A 434 -1.10 -15.32 6.75
N ARG A 435 -1.01 -16.58 6.32
CA ARG A 435 -1.72 -17.08 5.13
C ARG A 435 -3.23 -16.98 5.29
N ALA A 436 -3.76 -17.37 6.44
CA ALA A 436 -5.18 -17.28 6.72
C ALA A 436 -5.66 -15.82 6.75
N LEU A 437 -4.89 -14.93 7.36
CA LEU A 437 -5.14 -13.49 7.42
C LEU A 437 -5.10 -12.88 6.01
N SER A 438 -4.09 -13.19 5.18
CA SER A 438 -3.99 -12.71 3.81
C SER A 438 -5.18 -13.10 2.95
N ARG A 439 -5.65 -14.35 3.09
CA ARG A 439 -6.84 -14.83 2.36
C ARG A 439 -8.10 -14.10 2.79
N ARG A 440 -8.28 -13.86 4.09
CA ARG A 440 -9.42 -13.10 4.60
C ARG A 440 -9.34 -11.63 4.20
N ALA A 441 -8.16 -11.03 4.19
CA ALA A 441 -7.94 -9.66 3.70
C ALA A 441 -8.36 -9.49 2.24
N ILE A 442 -7.95 -10.43 1.39
CA ILE A 442 -8.32 -10.43 -0.03
C ILE A 442 -9.83 -10.63 -0.17
N ARG A 443 -10.43 -11.61 0.52
CA ARG A 443 -11.88 -11.82 0.47
C ARG A 443 -12.68 -10.64 1.05
N ALA A 444 -12.18 -9.96 2.06
CA ALA A 444 -12.81 -8.78 2.63
C ALA A 444 -12.76 -7.62 1.64
N ARG A 445 -11.61 -7.38 1.01
CA ARG A 445 -11.49 -6.41 -0.09
C ARG A 445 -12.36 -6.78 -1.28
N ASP A 446 -12.32 -8.02 -1.73
CA ASP A 446 -13.15 -8.49 -2.84
C ASP A 446 -14.61 -8.35 -2.47
N ARG A 447 -15.01 -8.65 -1.22
CA ARG A 447 -16.35 -8.33 -0.72
C ARG A 447 -16.61 -6.84 -0.82
N LEU A 448 -15.80 -5.94 -0.28
CA LEU A 448 -16.01 -4.49 -0.45
C LEU A 448 -16.17 -4.07 -1.93
N GLN A 449 -15.35 -4.64 -2.81
CA GLN A 449 -15.44 -4.41 -4.26
C GLN A 449 -16.62 -5.12 -4.96
N THR A 450 -17.19 -6.18 -4.38
CA THR A 450 -18.30 -6.99 -4.93
C THR A 450 -19.61 -6.82 -4.16
N THR A 451 -19.59 -6.16 -3.00
CA THR A 451 -20.75 -5.89 -2.16
C THR A 451 -21.43 -4.67 -2.71
N THR A 452 -22.37 -4.94 -3.62
CA THR A 452 -23.62 -4.20 -3.82
C THR A 452 -23.55 -2.72 -4.21
N SER A 453 -22.41 -2.04 -4.16
CA SER A 453 -22.34 -0.64 -4.57
C SER A 453 -22.66 -0.54 -6.05
N LYS A 454 -23.67 0.25 -6.37
CA LYS A 454 -24.13 0.44 -7.75
C LYS A 454 -23.69 1.81 -8.21
N PHE A 455 -22.90 1.84 -9.28
CA PHE A 455 -22.58 3.09 -9.97
C PHE A 455 -23.50 3.21 -11.20
N LEU A 456 -24.68 3.78 -10.99
CA LEU A 456 -25.72 3.96 -12.02
C LEU A 456 -25.68 5.40 -12.52
N VAL A 457 -24.57 5.76 -13.14
CA VAL A 457 -24.36 7.06 -13.81
C VAL A 457 -24.34 6.80 -15.31
N PRO A 458 -25.25 7.41 -16.11
CA PRO A 458 -25.38 7.12 -17.54
C PRO A 458 -24.24 7.70 -18.39
N TYR A 459 -23.38 8.53 -17.78
CA TYR A 459 -22.31 9.26 -18.46
C TYR A 459 -20.94 8.65 -18.16
N ARG A 460 -20.07 8.61 -19.17
CA ARG A 460 -18.64 8.31 -18.99
C ARG A 460 -17.95 9.47 -18.29
N GLN A 461 -16.84 9.20 -17.61
CA GLN A 461 -15.99 10.26 -17.08
C GLN A 461 -15.55 11.15 -18.23
N ASN A 462 -15.69 12.46 -18.05
CA ASN A 462 -15.19 13.43 -19.02
C ASN A 462 -13.67 13.55 -18.84
N PRO A 463 -12.84 13.08 -19.81
CA PRO A 463 -11.38 13.16 -19.71
C PRO A 463 -10.86 14.59 -19.84
N ASP A 464 -11.66 15.50 -20.42
CA ASP A 464 -11.33 16.90 -20.65
C ASP A 464 -11.90 17.83 -19.56
N PHE A 465 -12.36 17.26 -18.44
CA PHE A 465 -12.80 18.06 -17.29
C PHE A 465 -11.59 18.72 -16.62
N VAL A 466 -11.62 20.04 -16.52
CA VAL A 466 -10.56 20.85 -15.92
C VAL A 466 -11.11 21.82 -14.87
N GLY A 467 -10.23 22.28 -13.97
CA GLY A 467 -10.56 23.32 -12.99
C GLY A 467 -11.68 22.94 -12.01
N ARG A 468 -12.42 23.95 -11.54
CA ARG A 468 -13.57 23.85 -10.62
C ARG A 468 -13.24 23.28 -9.24
N SER A 469 -11.97 23.32 -8.83
CA SER A 469 -11.50 22.81 -7.54
C SER A 469 -12.21 23.49 -6.37
N ASP A 470 -12.43 24.81 -6.44
CA ASP A 470 -13.11 25.56 -5.39
C ASP A 470 -14.56 25.10 -5.19
N VAL A 471 -15.29 24.83 -6.29
CA VAL A 471 -16.67 24.33 -6.26
C VAL A 471 -16.68 22.90 -5.72
N LEU A 472 -15.80 22.03 -6.20
CA LEU A 472 -15.69 20.66 -5.73
C LEU A 472 -15.35 20.60 -4.24
N ASP A 473 -14.47 21.47 -3.75
CA ASP A 473 -14.08 21.54 -2.35
C ASP A 473 -15.22 22.06 -1.46
N LYS A 474 -16.00 23.03 -1.94
CA LYS A 474 -17.26 23.44 -1.27
C LYS A 474 -18.24 22.26 -1.15
N ILE A 475 -18.42 21.47 -2.21
CA ILE A 475 -19.29 20.27 -2.17
C ILE A 475 -18.76 19.27 -1.14
N LYS A 476 -17.46 18.95 -1.18
CA LYS A 476 -16.81 18.03 -0.22
C LYS A 476 -17.00 18.52 1.20
N LEU A 477 -16.73 19.80 1.47
CA LEU A 477 -16.88 20.40 2.79
C LEU A 477 -18.33 20.29 3.30
N GLN A 478 -19.32 20.63 2.47
CA GLN A 478 -20.72 20.55 2.88
C GLN A 478 -21.18 19.12 3.18
N PHE A 479 -20.68 18.11 2.47
CA PHE A 479 -20.95 16.70 2.79
C PHE A 479 -20.09 16.13 3.93
N GLY A 480 -19.19 16.93 4.53
CA GLY A 480 -18.30 16.50 5.60
C GLY A 480 -17.11 15.64 5.13
N LEU A 481 -16.72 15.77 3.86
CA LEU A 481 -15.63 15.05 3.20
C LEU A 481 -14.43 15.96 2.85
N GLY A 482 -14.43 17.23 3.29
CA GLY A 482 -13.35 18.21 3.07
C GLY A 482 -12.57 18.54 4.36
N GLN A 483 -11.42 19.20 4.23
CA GLN A 483 -10.64 19.67 5.38
C GLN A 483 -11.42 20.76 6.14
N GLN A 484 -11.66 20.55 7.43
CA GLN A 484 -12.33 21.52 8.30
C GLN A 484 -11.29 22.44 8.94
N SER A 485 -11.53 23.75 8.92
CA SER A 485 -10.83 24.69 9.81
C SER A 485 -11.37 24.52 11.23
N GLU A 486 -10.50 24.48 12.24
CA GLU A 486 -10.85 24.33 13.66
C GLU A 486 -11.82 25.42 14.17
N SER A 487 -11.98 26.51 13.42
CA SER A 487 -12.75 27.69 13.78
C SER A 487 -14.26 27.64 13.52
N GLU A 488 -14.78 26.71 12.69
CA GLU A 488 -16.24 26.57 12.48
C GLU A 488 -16.67 25.12 12.21
N PRO A 489 -17.08 24.34 13.24
CA PRO A 489 -17.62 23.00 13.05
C PRO A 489 -19.02 23.06 12.43
N SER A 490 -19.09 23.09 11.10
CA SER A 490 -20.37 22.90 10.40
C SER A 490 -20.76 21.43 10.38
N GLN A 491 -21.99 21.12 10.80
CA GLN A 491 -22.54 19.77 10.75
C GLN A 491 -22.58 19.26 9.30
N PRO A 492 -22.12 18.02 9.00
CA PRO A 492 -22.20 17.44 7.67
C PRO A 492 -23.64 17.43 7.16
N ARG A 493 -23.84 17.89 5.93
CA ARG A 493 -25.16 17.96 5.30
C ARG A 493 -25.44 16.69 4.52
N ARG A 494 -26.73 16.46 4.27
CA ARG A 494 -27.24 15.38 3.40
C ARG A 494 -27.84 15.90 2.10
N ARG A 495 -27.98 17.21 1.98
CA ARG A 495 -28.59 17.91 0.84
C ARG A 495 -27.68 19.07 0.47
N VAL A 496 -27.26 19.10 -0.79
CA VAL A 496 -26.42 20.16 -1.36
C VAL A 496 -26.98 20.53 -2.73
N SER A 497 -27.09 21.83 -3.00
CA SER A 497 -27.55 22.34 -4.29
C SER A 497 -26.45 23.10 -5.02
N LEU A 498 -26.20 22.70 -6.28
CA LEU A 498 -25.43 23.46 -7.26
C LEU A 498 -26.37 24.32 -8.10
N TYR A 499 -26.20 25.64 -8.06
CA TYR A 499 -26.98 26.56 -8.89
C TYR A 499 -26.12 27.49 -9.73
N GLY A 500 -26.65 27.97 -10.85
CA GLY A 500 -25.93 28.89 -11.74
C GLY A 500 -26.52 28.93 -13.15
N LEU A 501 -25.99 29.80 -14.01
CA LEU A 501 -26.49 30.01 -15.37
C LEU A 501 -26.43 28.74 -16.25
N GLY A 502 -27.18 28.72 -17.34
CA GLY A 502 -27.04 27.67 -18.36
C GLY A 502 -25.62 27.62 -18.93
N GLY A 503 -25.10 26.42 -19.24
CA GLY A 503 -23.78 26.28 -19.88
C GLY A 503 -22.55 26.42 -18.96
N VAL A 504 -22.70 26.80 -17.69
CA VAL A 504 -21.56 26.97 -16.74
C VAL A 504 -20.93 25.67 -16.22
N GLY A 505 -21.47 24.50 -16.61
CA GLY A 505 -20.85 23.20 -16.31
C GLY A 505 -21.32 22.48 -15.04
N LYS A 506 -22.45 22.88 -14.43
CA LYS A 506 -22.99 22.22 -13.21
C LYS A 506 -23.09 20.69 -13.31
N THR A 507 -23.64 20.19 -14.42
CA THR A 507 -23.79 18.75 -14.68
C THR A 507 -22.42 18.05 -14.76
N GLN A 508 -21.43 18.69 -15.40
CA GLN A 508 -20.07 18.17 -15.49
C GLN A 508 -19.36 18.17 -14.12
N ILE A 509 -19.60 19.18 -13.28
CA ILE A 509 -19.09 19.23 -11.90
C ILE A 509 -19.70 18.11 -11.05
N ALA A 510 -21.02 17.90 -11.14
CA ALA A 510 -21.69 16.81 -10.44
C ALA A 510 -21.18 15.44 -10.92
N LEU A 511 -20.92 15.29 -12.22
CA LEU A 511 -20.32 14.09 -12.80
C LEU A 511 -18.88 13.86 -12.30
N ALA A 512 -18.04 14.89 -12.29
CA ALA A 512 -16.69 14.80 -11.74
C ALA A 512 -16.72 14.39 -10.26
N TYR A 513 -17.65 14.95 -9.48
CA TYR A 513 -17.85 14.55 -8.08
C TYR A 513 -18.33 13.10 -7.94
N ALA A 514 -19.21 12.63 -8.82
CA ALA A 514 -19.67 11.23 -8.85
C ALA A 514 -18.51 10.24 -9.02
N TYR A 515 -17.64 10.52 -10.00
CA TYR A 515 -16.47 9.70 -10.28
C TYR A 515 -15.44 9.77 -9.14
N TRP A 516 -15.24 10.94 -8.54
CA TRP A 516 -14.42 11.09 -7.33
C TRP A 516 -14.95 10.26 -6.16
N ILE A 517 -16.27 10.25 -5.91
CA ILE A 517 -16.89 9.42 -4.87
C ILE A 517 -16.66 7.94 -5.14
N ARG A 518 -16.86 7.48 -6.39
CA ARG A 518 -16.64 6.09 -6.77
C ARG A 518 -15.20 5.64 -6.52
N ASP A 519 -14.25 6.50 -6.81
CA ASP A 519 -12.82 6.16 -6.73
C ASP A 519 -12.30 6.22 -5.28
N ILE A 520 -12.78 7.17 -4.47
CA ILE A 520 -12.35 7.35 -3.06
C ILE A 520 -13.18 6.53 -2.06
N TYR A 521 -14.46 6.30 -2.36
CA TYR A 521 -15.42 5.57 -1.53
C TYR A 521 -16.10 4.46 -2.36
N PRO A 522 -15.37 3.40 -2.75
CA PRO A 522 -15.89 2.36 -3.63
C PRO A 522 -17.10 1.59 -3.05
N ASP A 523 -17.30 1.67 -1.73
CA ASP A 523 -18.44 1.08 -1.03
C ASP A 523 -19.72 1.94 -1.09
N THR A 524 -19.63 3.15 -1.64
CA THR A 524 -20.77 4.08 -1.80
C THR A 524 -21.43 3.87 -3.16
N SER A 525 -22.73 3.60 -3.17
CA SER A 525 -23.49 3.59 -4.43
C SER A 525 -23.71 5.00 -4.94
N VAL A 526 -23.67 5.20 -6.26
CA VAL A 526 -23.98 6.48 -6.89
C VAL A 526 -25.12 6.29 -7.88
N PHE A 527 -26.20 7.05 -7.68
CA PHE A 527 -27.40 7.00 -8.49
C PHE A 527 -27.60 8.32 -9.22
N TRP A 528 -27.86 8.28 -10.51
CA TRP A 528 -28.15 9.48 -11.30
C TRP A 528 -29.62 9.53 -11.69
N VAL A 529 -30.27 10.68 -11.43
CA VAL A 529 -31.68 10.92 -11.70
C VAL A 529 -31.85 12.21 -12.49
N HIS A 530 -32.52 12.15 -13.64
CA HIS A 530 -32.86 13.35 -14.40
C HIS A 530 -34.22 13.90 -13.98
N ALA A 531 -34.25 15.16 -13.55
CA ALA A 531 -35.47 15.84 -13.09
C ALA A 531 -36.02 16.88 -14.08
N SER A 532 -35.51 16.93 -15.31
CA SER A 532 -36.01 17.84 -16.36
C SER A 532 -37.51 17.69 -16.66
N ASN A 533 -38.11 16.52 -16.41
CA ASN A 533 -39.55 16.29 -16.43
C ASN A 533 -39.92 15.04 -15.59
N ALA A 534 -41.22 14.83 -15.34
CA ALA A 534 -41.72 13.72 -14.53
C ALA A 534 -41.41 12.33 -15.11
N ASP A 535 -41.45 12.18 -16.44
CA ASP A 535 -41.25 10.88 -17.09
C ASP A 535 -39.79 10.42 -16.99
N ARG A 536 -38.84 11.33 -17.20
CA ARG A 536 -37.40 11.06 -17.01
C ARG A 536 -37.06 10.74 -15.57
N PHE A 537 -37.70 11.41 -14.61
CA PHE A 537 -37.53 11.13 -13.19
C PHE A 537 -38.02 9.71 -12.85
N ARG A 538 -39.22 9.35 -13.32
CA ARG A 538 -39.79 8.00 -13.16
C ARG A 538 -38.96 6.92 -13.84
N ALA A 539 -38.48 7.17 -15.05
CA ALA A 539 -37.62 6.24 -15.77
C ALA A 539 -36.31 5.97 -15.01
N ALA A 540 -35.68 7.01 -14.44
CA ALA A 540 -34.47 6.84 -13.63
C ALA A 540 -34.73 5.99 -12.38
N TYR A 541 -35.84 6.23 -11.66
CA TYR A 541 -36.22 5.41 -10.51
C TYR A 541 -36.55 3.97 -10.91
N ALA A 542 -37.23 3.74 -12.03
CA ALA A 542 -37.46 2.39 -12.56
C ALA A 542 -36.15 1.67 -12.90
N PHE A 543 -35.18 2.37 -13.48
CA PHE A 543 -33.85 1.84 -13.76
C PHE A 543 -33.10 1.46 -12.47
N ILE A 544 -33.12 2.32 -11.45
CA ILE A 544 -32.57 2.01 -10.12
C ILE A 544 -33.25 0.76 -9.55
N ALA A 545 -34.58 0.70 -9.59
CA ALA A 545 -35.34 -0.44 -9.08
C ALA A 545 -34.94 -1.75 -9.77
N GLU A 546 -34.77 -1.73 -11.09
CA GLU A 546 -34.31 -2.87 -11.88
C GLU A 546 -32.89 -3.29 -11.50
N LYS A 547 -31.91 -2.38 -11.58
CA LYS A 547 -30.48 -2.70 -11.39
C LYS A 547 -30.11 -3.03 -9.95
N CYS A 548 -30.85 -2.49 -8.98
CA CYS A 548 -30.70 -2.80 -7.56
C CYS A 548 -31.55 -3.99 -7.11
N ASN A 549 -32.33 -4.60 -8.01
CA ASN A 549 -33.25 -5.68 -7.69
C ASN A 549 -34.22 -5.35 -6.54
N VAL A 550 -34.77 -4.15 -6.52
CA VAL A 550 -35.66 -3.67 -5.44
C VAL A 550 -36.86 -4.62 -5.28
N PRO A 551 -37.19 -5.09 -4.05
CA PRO A 551 -38.34 -5.94 -3.79
C PRO A 551 -39.65 -5.26 -4.23
N GLY A 552 -40.56 -6.00 -4.83
CA GLY A 552 -41.85 -5.46 -5.29
C GLY A 552 -41.84 -4.76 -6.65
N ARG A 553 -40.66 -4.56 -7.29
CA ARG A 553 -40.54 -3.89 -8.61
C ARG A 553 -41.33 -4.54 -9.75
N LYS A 554 -41.66 -5.84 -9.63
CA LYS A 554 -42.43 -6.58 -10.64
C LYS A 554 -43.95 -6.43 -10.48
N ASN A 555 -44.42 -5.78 -9.41
CA ASN A 555 -45.84 -5.56 -9.19
C ASN A 555 -46.32 -4.37 -10.06
N PRO A 556 -47.19 -4.58 -11.06
CA PRO A 556 -47.67 -3.52 -11.94
C PRO A 556 -48.51 -2.45 -11.23
N LYS A 557 -48.98 -2.71 -10.00
CA LYS A 557 -49.75 -1.75 -9.18
C LYS A 557 -48.88 -0.96 -8.19
N ALA A 558 -47.59 -1.25 -8.10
CA ALA A 558 -46.70 -0.55 -7.16
C ALA A 558 -46.28 0.83 -7.70
N ASP A 559 -46.30 1.86 -6.85
CA ASP A 559 -45.65 3.13 -7.15
C ASP A 559 -44.12 2.95 -7.04
N ILE A 560 -43.46 2.89 -8.20
CA ILE A 560 -42.01 2.65 -8.29
C ILE A 560 -41.19 3.74 -7.58
N LEU A 561 -41.70 4.98 -7.53
CA LEU A 561 -41.01 6.09 -6.89
C LEU A 561 -40.93 5.87 -5.37
N LEU A 562 -42.08 5.54 -4.78
CA LEU A 562 -42.20 5.26 -3.35
C LEU A 562 -41.45 3.97 -2.95
N LEU A 563 -41.45 2.97 -3.84
CA LEU A 563 -40.73 1.71 -3.64
C LEU A 563 -39.23 1.93 -3.48
N VAL A 564 -38.60 2.67 -4.40
CA VAL A 564 -37.16 2.97 -4.37
C VAL A 564 -36.82 3.87 -3.18
N LYS A 565 -37.66 4.89 -2.89
CA LYS A 565 -37.49 5.75 -1.71
C LYS A 565 -37.35 4.92 -0.44
N ARG A 566 -38.37 4.09 -0.14
CA ARG A 566 -38.40 3.25 1.07
C ARG A 566 -37.22 2.28 1.10
N TRP A 567 -36.91 1.67 -0.04
CA TRP A 567 -35.79 0.75 -0.14
C TRP A 567 -34.47 1.43 0.23
N LEU A 568 -34.17 2.63 -0.30
CA LEU A 568 -32.98 3.40 0.03
C LEU A 568 -32.93 3.82 1.51
N GLU A 569 -34.07 4.19 2.09
CA GLU A 569 -34.20 4.54 3.50
C GLU A 569 -33.96 3.35 4.44
N GLU A 570 -34.30 2.12 4.01
CA GLU A 570 -34.10 0.90 4.79
C GLU A 570 -32.68 0.31 4.68
N GLN A 571 -31.87 0.74 3.70
CA GLN A 571 -30.51 0.21 3.47
C GLN A 571 -29.46 0.79 4.45
N ASN A 572 -29.64 0.64 5.76
CA ASN A 572 -28.77 1.22 6.79
C ASN A 572 -27.29 0.79 6.76
N LYS A 573 -26.95 -0.22 5.94
CA LYS A 573 -25.58 -0.72 5.75
C LYS A 573 -24.92 -0.27 4.45
N MET A 574 -25.66 0.44 3.58
CA MET A 574 -25.20 0.91 2.27
C MET A 574 -25.16 2.44 2.29
N GLN A 575 -23.97 3.01 2.13
CA GLN A 575 -23.85 4.44 1.85
C GLN A 575 -24.24 4.70 0.40
N TRP A 576 -24.93 5.80 0.14
CA TRP A 576 -25.27 6.17 -1.24
C TRP A 576 -25.31 7.68 -1.47
N LEU A 577 -24.99 8.08 -2.69
CA LEU A 577 -25.15 9.42 -3.24
C LEU A 577 -26.19 9.37 -4.37
N MET A 578 -27.18 10.24 -4.33
CA MET A 578 -28.11 10.48 -5.43
C MET A 578 -27.84 11.85 -6.04
N ILE A 579 -27.53 11.89 -7.33
CA ILE A 579 -27.39 13.13 -8.09
C ILE A 579 -28.68 13.34 -8.86
N ILE A 580 -29.32 14.49 -8.64
CA ILE A 580 -30.55 14.88 -9.32
C ILE A 580 -30.26 16.05 -10.23
N ASP A 581 -30.22 15.76 -11.53
CA ASP A 581 -29.76 16.70 -12.54
C ASP A 581 -30.93 17.45 -13.21
N ASN A 582 -30.75 18.75 -13.46
CA ASN A 582 -31.72 19.65 -14.10
C ASN A 582 -33.04 19.82 -13.32
N VAL A 583 -32.96 20.14 -12.03
CA VAL A 583 -34.12 20.48 -11.19
C VAL A 583 -34.51 21.95 -11.40
N ASP A 584 -34.99 22.32 -12.59
CA ASP A 584 -35.24 23.73 -12.94
C ASP A 584 -36.69 24.20 -12.65
N ASP A 585 -37.65 23.28 -12.73
CA ASP A 585 -39.08 23.56 -12.57
C ASP A 585 -39.52 23.46 -11.09
N VAL A 586 -39.76 24.62 -10.48
CA VAL A 586 -40.21 24.73 -9.08
C VAL A 586 -41.59 24.12 -8.88
N GLU A 587 -42.49 24.26 -9.85
CA GLU A 587 -43.88 23.79 -9.72
C GLU A 587 -43.96 22.27 -9.90
N LEU A 588 -43.13 21.69 -10.76
CA LEU A 588 -43.00 20.24 -10.88
C LEU A 588 -42.44 19.62 -9.59
N PHE A 589 -41.43 20.27 -9.00
CA PHE A 589 -40.66 19.69 -7.90
C PHE A 589 -41.28 19.96 -6.52
N PHE A 590 -41.82 21.16 -6.28
CA PHE A 590 -42.35 21.62 -5.00
C PHE A 590 -43.80 22.11 -5.12
N SER A 591 -44.55 22.06 -4.02
CA SER A 591 -45.90 22.66 -3.96
C SER A 591 -45.83 24.20 -3.94
N PRO A 592 -46.75 24.91 -4.62
CA PRO A 592 -46.93 26.33 -4.39
C PRO A 592 -47.45 26.57 -2.96
N GLN A 593 -46.88 27.55 -2.26
CA GLN A 593 -47.49 28.08 -1.05
C GLN A 593 -48.67 28.95 -1.51
N ARG A 594 -49.90 28.49 -1.26
CA ARG A 594 -51.21 29.11 -1.57
C ARG A 594 -51.80 28.73 -2.93
N SER A 595 -52.79 27.84 -2.89
CA SER A 595 -53.90 27.84 -3.85
C SER A 595 -55.17 27.43 -3.11
N ASP A 596 -56.15 28.33 -3.01
CA ASP A 596 -57.44 28.13 -2.32
C ASP A 596 -58.43 27.22 -3.09
N ASN A 597 -57.96 26.41 -4.05
CA ASN A 597 -58.78 25.52 -4.86
C ASN A 597 -58.51 24.03 -4.54
N PRO A 598 -59.41 23.35 -3.79
CA PRO A 598 -59.27 21.94 -3.42
C PRO A 598 -59.39 20.96 -4.60
N GLU A 599 -59.94 21.39 -5.74
CA GLU A 599 -60.23 20.50 -6.88
C GLU A 599 -59.06 20.31 -7.86
N ALA A 600 -57.99 21.11 -7.77
CA ALA A 600 -56.79 20.95 -8.59
C ALA A 600 -55.84 19.84 -8.06
N HIS A 601 -56.16 19.20 -6.93
CA HIS A 601 -55.30 18.24 -6.24
C HIS A 601 -55.29 16.82 -6.84
N GLN A 602 -55.96 16.57 -7.97
CA GLN A 602 -56.08 15.22 -8.56
C GLN A 602 -55.17 14.94 -9.78
N ARG A 603 -54.23 15.81 -10.16
CA ARG A 603 -53.29 15.54 -11.26
C ARG A 603 -51.87 16.02 -10.97
N GLY A 604 -51.05 15.17 -10.36
CA GLY A 604 -49.59 15.33 -10.35
C GLY A 604 -48.97 15.36 -8.97
N ASP A 605 -48.53 14.20 -8.52
CA ASP A 605 -47.76 14.01 -7.31
C ASP A 605 -46.36 14.67 -7.42
N LYS A 606 -46.08 15.72 -6.63
CA LYS A 606 -44.83 16.51 -6.67
C LYS A 606 -43.57 15.66 -6.43
N LEU A 607 -42.49 15.91 -7.17
CA LEU A 607 -41.31 15.02 -7.18
C LEU A 607 -40.51 15.03 -5.87
N ALA A 608 -40.41 16.16 -5.15
CA ALA A 608 -39.59 16.28 -3.94
C ALA A 608 -39.97 15.31 -2.81
N ARG A 609 -41.22 14.85 -2.75
CA ARG A 609 -41.69 13.92 -1.72
C ARG A 609 -41.14 12.49 -1.90
N TYR A 610 -40.62 12.17 -3.08
CA TYR A 610 -40.04 10.87 -3.40
C TYR A 610 -38.56 10.80 -3.06
N LEU A 611 -37.97 11.90 -2.61
CA LEU A 611 -36.59 11.95 -2.16
C LEU A 611 -36.43 11.18 -0.84
N PRO A 612 -35.46 10.24 -0.75
CA PRO A 612 -35.18 9.56 0.51
C PRO A 612 -34.71 10.54 1.59
N ASP A 613 -35.06 10.27 2.83
CA ASP A 613 -34.62 11.04 4.00
C ASP A 613 -34.05 10.11 5.06
N CYS A 614 -32.72 9.98 5.07
CA CYS A 614 -32.00 9.07 5.97
C CYS A 614 -30.55 9.50 6.20
N ASN A 615 -29.93 9.03 7.29
CA ASN A 615 -28.60 9.47 7.71
C ASN A 615 -27.43 8.88 6.91
N HIS A 616 -27.67 7.80 6.15
CA HIS A 616 -26.69 7.08 5.31
C HIS A 616 -26.80 7.41 3.81
N GLY A 617 -27.59 8.42 3.45
CA GLY A 617 -27.82 8.84 2.08
C GLY A 617 -27.58 10.33 1.90
N SER A 618 -26.92 10.70 0.80
CA SER A 618 -26.66 12.09 0.42
C SER A 618 -27.29 12.40 -0.93
N ILE A 619 -27.78 13.63 -1.11
CA ILE A 619 -28.39 14.09 -2.34
C ILE A 619 -27.72 15.38 -2.80
N LEU A 620 -27.24 15.37 -4.05
CA LEU A 620 -26.71 16.53 -4.75
C LEU A 620 -27.67 16.90 -5.88
N ILE A 621 -28.08 18.17 -5.98
CA ILE A 621 -28.92 18.62 -7.10
C ILE A 621 -28.17 19.64 -7.98
N THR A 622 -28.52 19.67 -9.27
CA THR A 622 -28.13 20.76 -10.19
C THR A 622 -29.38 21.52 -10.62
N THR A 623 -29.30 22.86 -10.63
CA THR A 623 -30.44 23.71 -11.04
C THR A 623 -29.97 25.05 -11.60
N ARG A 624 -30.73 25.64 -12.52
CA ARG A 624 -30.60 27.04 -12.95
C ARG A 624 -31.40 27.98 -12.04
N ASN A 625 -32.33 27.44 -11.28
CA ASN A 625 -33.27 28.20 -10.48
C ASN A 625 -32.86 28.24 -9.01
N ARG A 626 -32.38 29.40 -8.56
CA ARG A 626 -31.96 29.61 -7.16
C ARG A 626 -33.08 29.29 -6.15
N GLN A 627 -34.35 29.51 -6.51
CA GLN A 627 -35.48 29.23 -5.60
C GLN A 627 -35.64 27.73 -5.32
N VAL A 628 -35.34 26.87 -6.30
CA VAL A 628 -35.33 25.40 -6.12
C VAL A 628 -34.30 25.04 -5.07
N GLY A 629 -33.08 25.55 -5.22
CA GLY A 629 -31.99 25.26 -4.30
C GLY A 629 -32.28 25.73 -2.88
N VAL A 630 -32.80 26.95 -2.69
CA VAL A 630 -33.18 27.46 -1.36
C VAL A 630 -34.23 26.56 -0.68
N LYS A 631 -35.23 26.11 -1.44
CA LYS A 631 -36.28 25.21 -0.93
C LYS A 631 -35.73 23.82 -0.60
N PHE A 632 -34.80 23.30 -1.41
CA PHE A 632 -34.21 21.98 -1.24
C PHE A 632 -33.21 21.90 -0.07
N ASP A 633 -32.34 22.89 0.04
CA ASP A 633 -31.28 22.97 1.07
C ASP A 633 -31.83 23.42 2.45
N GLN A 634 -33.14 23.67 2.56
CA GLN A 634 -33.84 24.06 3.79
C GLN A 634 -33.20 25.28 4.49
N GLY A 635 -32.80 26.28 3.71
CA GLY A 635 -32.14 27.49 4.22
C GLY A 635 -30.63 27.38 4.39
N SER A 636 -30.02 26.25 4.04
CA SER A 636 -28.57 26.10 4.06
C SER A 636 -27.88 26.85 2.89
N PRO A 637 -26.62 27.30 3.07
CA PRO A 637 -25.81 27.90 2.02
C PRO A 637 -25.69 27.04 0.76
N LEU A 638 -26.11 27.61 -0.37
CA LEU A 638 -26.02 27.04 -1.70
C LEU A 638 -24.61 27.11 -2.27
N VAL A 639 -24.29 26.23 -3.22
CA VAL A 639 -23.04 26.30 -4.00
C VAL A 639 -23.34 26.95 -5.35
N GLU A 640 -22.92 28.21 -5.51
CA GLU A 640 -23.01 28.92 -6.78
C GLU A 640 -21.90 28.51 -7.73
N VAL A 641 -22.27 28.15 -8.95
CA VAL A 641 -21.36 27.84 -10.05
C VAL A 641 -21.37 29.02 -11.01
N ILE A 642 -20.26 29.76 -11.01
CA ILE A 642 -20.04 30.92 -11.86
C ILE A 642 -19.37 30.53 -13.19
N LYS A 643 -19.18 31.52 -14.06
CA LYS A 643 -18.40 31.39 -15.31
C LYS A 643 -16.97 30.91 -15.02
N MET A 644 -16.28 30.39 -16.02
CA MET A 644 -14.89 29.94 -15.84
C MET A 644 -13.98 31.13 -15.57
N THR A 645 -12.93 30.91 -14.78
CA THR A 645 -11.82 31.85 -14.75
C THR A 645 -11.01 31.76 -16.05
N ASP A 646 -10.17 32.77 -16.29
CA ASP A 646 -9.22 32.77 -17.41
C ASP A 646 -8.34 31.53 -17.41
N ASP A 647 -7.81 31.14 -16.24
CA ASP A 647 -6.99 29.93 -16.08
C ASP A 647 -7.76 28.65 -16.41
N GLU A 648 -9.00 28.54 -15.91
CA GLU A 648 -9.85 27.38 -16.19
C GLU A 648 -10.18 27.28 -17.69
N ALA A 649 -10.51 28.41 -18.33
CA ALA A 649 -10.85 28.46 -19.74
C ALA A 649 -9.65 28.08 -20.62
N HIS A 650 -8.47 28.59 -20.28
CA HIS A 650 -7.21 28.24 -20.93
C HIS A 650 -6.90 26.75 -20.80
N GLN A 651 -7.03 26.17 -19.61
CA GLN A 651 -6.85 24.73 -19.40
C GLN A 651 -7.81 23.89 -20.24
N LEU A 652 -9.07 24.32 -20.40
CA LEU A 652 -10.07 23.59 -21.18
C LEU A 652 -9.74 23.62 -22.67
N ILE A 653 -9.34 24.78 -23.18
CA ILE A 653 -8.91 24.96 -24.58
C ILE A 653 -7.72 24.05 -24.88
N GLN A 654 -6.72 24.03 -24.00
CA GLN A 654 -5.55 23.16 -24.14
C GLN A 654 -5.92 21.67 -24.07
N SER A 655 -6.79 21.27 -23.14
CA SER A 655 -7.22 19.88 -23.00
C SER A 655 -7.90 19.35 -24.26
N ILE A 656 -8.84 20.14 -24.82
CA ILE A 656 -9.62 19.72 -25.98
C ILE A 656 -8.75 19.70 -27.25
N LEU A 657 -7.97 20.76 -27.50
CA LEU A 657 -7.16 20.86 -28.72
C LEU A 657 -5.92 19.95 -28.72
N LYS A 658 -5.41 19.58 -27.53
CA LYS A 658 -4.21 18.75 -27.34
C LYS A 658 -2.97 19.32 -28.05
N THR A 659 -2.94 20.64 -28.21
CA THR A 659 -1.86 21.42 -28.81
C THR A 659 -1.55 22.62 -27.93
N GLU A 660 -0.32 23.11 -27.98
CA GLU A 660 0.02 24.38 -27.33
C GLU A 660 -0.72 25.52 -28.03
N VAL A 661 -1.52 26.26 -27.24
CA VAL A 661 -2.24 27.46 -27.68
C VAL A 661 -1.67 28.64 -26.91
N SER A 662 -1.51 29.78 -27.59
CA SER A 662 -1.04 30.99 -26.92
C SER A 662 -2.07 31.50 -25.91
N THR A 663 -1.61 31.99 -24.75
CA THR A 663 -2.50 32.52 -23.71
C THR A 663 -3.42 33.60 -24.27
N ASP A 664 -2.91 34.50 -25.11
CA ASP A 664 -3.68 35.61 -25.68
C ASP A 664 -4.81 35.14 -26.60
N GLU A 665 -4.59 34.14 -27.46
CA GLU A 665 -5.63 33.59 -28.33
C GLU A 665 -6.72 32.86 -27.53
N ALA A 666 -6.32 32.12 -26.50
CA ALA A 666 -7.25 31.41 -25.64
C ALA A 666 -8.12 32.37 -24.82
N LEU A 667 -7.54 33.44 -24.27
CA LEU A 667 -8.27 34.48 -23.55
C LEU A 667 -9.22 35.25 -24.48
N LEU A 668 -8.79 35.54 -25.71
CA LEU A 668 -9.66 36.18 -26.71
C LEU A 668 -10.89 35.32 -27.01
N LEU A 669 -10.70 34.02 -27.26
CA LEU A 669 -11.79 33.08 -27.50
C LEU A 669 -12.70 32.94 -26.27
N ALA A 670 -12.12 32.79 -25.07
CA ALA A 670 -12.87 32.69 -23.82
C ALA A 670 -13.73 33.94 -23.57
N SER A 671 -13.18 35.13 -23.79
CA SER A 671 -13.89 36.40 -23.66
C SER A 671 -15.06 36.51 -24.66
N LYS A 672 -14.83 36.16 -25.93
CA LYS A 672 -15.88 36.14 -26.97
C LYS A 672 -17.03 35.18 -26.65
N LEU A 673 -16.74 34.07 -25.96
CA LEU A 673 -17.70 33.04 -25.57
C LEU A 673 -18.14 33.15 -24.11
N GLU A 674 -17.97 34.32 -23.51
CA GLU A 674 -18.39 34.67 -22.15
C GLU A 674 -17.91 33.71 -21.06
N HIS A 675 -16.77 33.05 -21.26
CA HIS A 675 -16.19 32.07 -20.35
C HIS A 675 -17.17 30.94 -19.97
N LEU A 676 -18.08 30.60 -20.90
CA LEU A 676 -19.02 29.49 -20.74
C LEU A 676 -18.38 28.20 -21.26
N PRO A 677 -18.15 27.18 -20.40
CA PRO A 677 -17.52 25.93 -20.80
C PRO A 677 -18.26 25.24 -21.95
N LEU A 678 -19.59 25.29 -21.98
CA LEU A 678 -20.37 24.70 -23.07
C LEU A 678 -20.09 25.40 -24.41
N ALA A 679 -20.10 26.74 -24.43
CA ALA A 679 -19.84 27.51 -25.64
C ALA A 679 -18.41 27.29 -26.14
N LEU A 680 -17.45 27.23 -25.20
CA LEU A 680 -16.06 26.90 -25.50
C LEU A 680 -15.92 25.50 -26.10
N ALA A 681 -16.50 24.47 -25.48
CA ALA A 681 -16.42 23.10 -25.99
C ALA A 681 -17.03 22.98 -27.40
N GLN A 682 -18.17 23.64 -27.66
CA GLN A 682 -18.80 23.68 -28.98
C GLN A 682 -17.90 24.37 -30.03
N ALA A 683 -17.36 25.54 -29.70
CA ALA A 683 -16.45 26.27 -30.57
C ALA A 683 -15.19 25.44 -30.90
N LEU A 684 -14.63 24.77 -29.90
CA LEU A 684 -13.41 23.96 -30.06
C LEU A 684 -13.67 22.69 -30.89
N SER A 685 -14.84 22.05 -30.73
CA SER A 685 -15.24 20.93 -31.61
C SER A 685 -15.34 21.38 -33.06
N PHE A 686 -15.99 22.52 -33.31
CA PHE A 686 -16.10 23.10 -34.65
C PHE A 686 -14.72 23.43 -35.24
N ILE A 687 -13.83 24.02 -34.43
CA ILE A 687 -12.44 24.32 -34.81
C ILE A 687 -11.70 23.05 -35.25
N GLN A 688 -11.84 21.95 -34.50
CA GLN A 688 -11.21 20.66 -34.82
C GLN A 688 -11.79 20.02 -36.07
N GLU A 689 -13.12 19.95 -36.18
CA GLU A 689 -13.82 19.35 -37.31
C GLU A 689 -13.50 20.04 -38.63
N ASN A 690 -13.41 21.37 -38.61
CA ASN A 690 -13.14 22.18 -39.80
C ASN A 690 -11.64 22.45 -40.01
N THR A 691 -10.78 22.00 -39.09
CA THR A 691 -9.32 22.22 -39.13
C THR A 691 -8.96 23.70 -39.35
N ILE A 692 -9.64 24.60 -38.65
CA ILE A 692 -9.39 26.05 -38.70
C ILE A 692 -8.62 26.52 -37.47
N SER A 693 -8.01 27.70 -37.51
CA SER A 693 -7.39 28.30 -36.32
C SER A 693 -8.41 28.98 -35.43
N ILE A 694 -8.08 29.17 -34.15
CA ILE A 694 -8.89 30.00 -33.22
C ILE A 694 -9.11 31.40 -33.80
N SER A 695 -8.06 32.02 -34.34
CA SER A 695 -8.14 33.32 -35.01
C SER A 695 -9.16 33.32 -36.15
N LYS A 696 -9.18 32.26 -36.99
CA LYS A 696 -10.14 32.14 -38.09
C LYS A 696 -11.56 31.94 -37.58
N TYR A 697 -11.77 31.16 -36.52
CA TYR A 697 -13.08 31.01 -35.89
C TYR A 697 -13.60 32.35 -35.33
N VAL A 698 -12.75 33.11 -34.64
CA VAL A 698 -13.12 34.43 -34.10
C VAL A 698 -13.50 35.40 -35.24
N GLN A 699 -12.79 35.38 -36.37
CA GLN A 699 -13.17 36.18 -37.55
C GLN A 699 -14.55 35.80 -38.10
N LEU A 700 -14.86 34.50 -38.16
CA LEU A 700 -16.15 34.01 -38.62
C LEU A 700 -17.29 34.42 -37.65
N LEU A 701 -17.03 34.36 -36.34
CA LEU A 701 -17.96 34.81 -35.31
C LEU A 701 -18.28 36.31 -35.46
N ASP A 702 -17.27 37.13 -35.78
CA ASP A 702 -17.39 38.59 -35.93
C ASP A 702 -18.06 39.03 -37.24
N GLN A 703 -18.04 38.17 -38.27
CA GLN A 703 -18.68 38.43 -39.56
C GLN A 703 -20.19 38.18 -39.54
N GLY A 704 -20.73 37.58 -38.47
CA GLY A 704 -22.16 37.36 -38.31
C GLY A 704 -22.77 36.42 -39.38
N ASP A 705 -21.98 35.45 -39.87
CA ASP A 705 -22.47 34.48 -40.85
C ASP A 705 -23.66 33.69 -40.26
N ASN A 706 -24.86 33.98 -40.74
CA ASN A 706 -26.09 33.28 -40.34
C ASN A 706 -26.00 31.77 -40.61
N GLU A 707 -25.19 31.33 -41.59
CA GLU A 707 -24.90 29.90 -41.83
C GLU A 707 -24.20 29.23 -40.64
N LEU A 708 -23.37 29.96 -39.87
CA LEU A 708 -22.70 29.45 -38.68
C LEU A 708 -23.66 29.31 -37.50
N VAL A 709 -24.62 30.23 -37.38
CA VAL A 709 -25.68 30.17 -36.35
C VAL A 709 -26.66 29.02 -36.63
N ASP A 710 -26.98 28.76 -37.91
CA ASP A 710 -27.80 27.62 -38.31
C ASP A 710 -27.07 26.27 -38.11
N GLN A 711 -25.76 26.19 -38.39
CA GLN A 711 -24.96 24.99 -38.12
C GLN A 711 -24.71 24.74 -36.62
N LEU A 712 -24.64 25.80 -35.80
CA LEU A 712 -24.52 25.69 -34.34
C LEU A 712 -25.84 25.37 -33.62
N SER A 713 -26.98 25.50 -34.31
CA SER A 713 -28.32 25.24 -33.76
C SER A 713 -28.93 23.89 -34.17
N GLU A 714 -28.25 23.12 -35.02
CA GLU A 714 -28.57 21.70 -35.20
C GLU A 714 -28.36 20.96 -33.87
N SER A 715 -29.39 20.23 -33.44
CA SER A 715 -29.39 19.51 -32.17
C SER A 715 -28.36 18.38 -32.19
N PHE A 716 -27.21 18.62 -31.55
CA PHE A 716 -26.22 17.58 -31.27
C PHE A 716 -26.79 16.57 -30.26
N GLU A 717 -26.69 15.28 -30.60
CA GLU A 717 -26.89 14.21 -29.63
C GLU A 717 -25.75 14.25 -28.58
N PRO A 718 -26.07 14.10 -27.29
CA PRO A 718 -25.15 14.32 -26.17
C PRO A 718 -24.05 13.27 -26.00
#